data_AF-A0A6P4ER63-F1
#
_entry.id   AF-A0A6P4ER63-F1
#
_cell.length_a   1.000
_cell.length_b   1.000
_cell.length_c   1.000
_cell.angle_alpha   90.00
_cell.angle_beta   90.00
_cell.angle_gamma   90.00
#
_symmetry.space_group_name_H-M   'P 1'
#
loop_
_entity.id
_entity.type
_entity.pdbx_description
1 polymer ?
#
loop_
_entity_poly.entity_id
_entity_poly.type
_entity_poly.pdbx_seq_one_letter_code
_entity_poly.pdbx_strand_id
1 'polypeptide(L)'
;MSLPKLSWQARFLTRLLSTNMVSKRMHNEDNKLDTFRRICDEIAGEPSYLKKAENLQRFFERGSSGKGFEGDTLLWVQFLIPAANQRVYNLQNKALIKLFSRIFNASQQQMHLDLEQDGDVSETLRKHFAASRKLKPQAESKLYLQEVEQLLLKLVERTKEDEQIELLQELCTKATDLDLRTFIRLVKHDLRINARARHILDAFGSEAYPAYQSSRDLVAIVQQFAGKENKKNAISTVKKAKKTNLSGIQVMTPISPMLASACKSVEEAFKKSPAGLYSEIKYDGERVQIHKQGDDFKFFSRNLKPVVEHKIRALKEYIPRAFPGGGEMILDSEIILVDTDTGALLPFGSLGAHKKQTFANAAVCLFVFDCILYDGEDLTQLPFRKRREILEQNIKPIKSHVQLSESEFLKTKKELAMMTAKVLHANLEGVVLKSPSSTYQPGKRNWLKVKKDYLFEGKMADTADLVVLGAWYGSGKKGGVLSIFLMGCYDAMGRMWKTVTKVHSGLDDATNSEVHESLIKLTERVDANDIPNWLLCSKSLVPDVLAKDPLKMPVWEITGAEFTKSEAHSASGISIRFPRITRLRSDKTAKEANDLAHLEDLFDASKKNVNVDLLLANCGNEEEALNVEKTPQKEKKLSDSRTSSIKKLKRSKTGSDDEAVPPVSKRKEQKVDRSLSPSQKGMKEFFKPIKELKSEVKKETKMEEKMLNPLSSKIKLFAGLIAHFTTEKDLSKLREQFAQYGGTCTTDTRKANLVFYNNNGELDLEKLRPLYRRGCRHLNVTWLQTSIETQSLQPFPLHALILK
;
A
#
# COMPACT_ATOMS: atom_id res chain seq x y z
N MET A 1 41.91 -4.02 -15.43
CA MET A 1 40.49 -3.60 -15.30
C MET A 1 39.66 -4.55 -16.13
N SER A 2 38.75 -5.33 -15.54
CA SER A 2 37.91 -6.30 -16.25
C SER A 2 36.61 -5.64 -16.73
N LEU A 3 36.23 -5.89 -17.98
CA LEU A 3 34.94 -5.46 -18.54
C LEU A 3 33.77 -6.14 -17.79
N PRO A 4 32.69 -5.42 -17.47
CA PRO A 4 31.52 -6.03 -16.83
C PRO A 4 30.82 -7.01 -17.78
N LYS A 5 30.30 -8.11 -17.23
CA LYS A 5 29.55 -9.13 -17.98
C LYS A 5 28.33 -8.49 -18.67
N LEU A 6 28.16 -8.75 -19.97
CA LEU A 6 27.15 -8.12 -20.82
C LEU A 6 25.72 -8.23 -20.24
N SER A 7 24.94 -7.15 -20.38
CA SER A 7 23.54 -7.11 -19.96
C SER A 7 22.65 -8.03 -20.83
N TRP A 8 21.46 -8.34 -20.31
CA TRP A 8 20.43 -9.10 -21.03
C TRP A 8 20.04 -8.44 -22.37
N GLN A 9 19.97 -7.09 -22.41
CA GLN A 9 19.72 -6.32 -23.63
C GLN A 9 20.82 -6.54 -24.68
N ALA A 10 22.09 -6.54 -24.26
CA ALA A 10 23.21 -6.76 -25.18
C ALA A 10 23.16 -8.18 -25.78
N ARG A 11 22.87 -9.22 -24.98
CA ARG A 11 22.65 -10.59 -25.48
C ARG A 11 21.48 -10.70 -26.46
N PHE A 12 20.41 -9.92 -26.28
CA PHE A 12 19.29 -9.87 -27.22
C PHE A 12 19.70 -9.19 -28.54
N LEU A 13 20.39 -8.05 -28.47
CA LEU A 13 20.95 -7.35 -29.64
C LEU A 13 21.91 -8.22 -30.45
N THR A 14 22.80 -8.99 -29.80
CA THR A 14 23.71 -9.94 -30.52
C THR A 14 22.93 -10.98 -31.34
N ARG A 15 21.71 -11.34 -30.93
CA ARG A 15 20.88 -12.33 -31.62
C ARG A 15 20.14 -11.78 -32.85
N LEU A 16 19.91 -10.47 -32.93
CA LEU A 16 19.30 -9.81 -34.11
C LEU A 16 20.30 -9.58 -35.26
N LEU A 17 21.60 -9.52 -34.98
CA LEU A 17 22.61 -8.99 -35.92
C LEU A 17 23.30 -10.05 -36.81
N SER A 18 22.67 -11.22 -37.03
CA SER A 18 23.14 -12.22 -38.00
C SER A 18 22.30 -12.16 -39.29
N THR A 19 22.86 -11.59 -40.35
CA THR A 19 22.09 -10.75 -41.26
C THR A 19 21.29 -11.44 -42.37
N ASN A 20 21.71 -12.60 -42.90
CA ASN A 20 21.11 -13.13 -44.13
C ASN A 20 20.04 -14.23 -43.97
N MET A 21 20.08 -15.06 -42.91
CA MET A 21 19.03 -16.08 -42.67
C MET A 21 17.86 -15.58 -41.80
N VAL A 22 18.04 -14.46 -41.09
CA VAL A 22 17.03 -13.94 -40.13
C VAL A 22 15.88 -13.22 -40.84
N SER A 23 16.13 -12.53 -41.95
CA SER A 23 15.12 -11.72 -42.66
C SER A 23 13.82 -12.48 -43.00
N LYS A 24 13.94 -13.72 -43.51
CA LYS A 24 12.77 -14.60 -43.80
C LYS A 24 12.03 -15.12 -42.56
N ARG A 25 12.66 -15.11 -41.38
CA ARG A 25 12.00 -15.47 -40.11
C ARG A 25 11.36 -14.28 -39.40
N MET A 26 11.73 -13.05 -39.75
CA MET A 26 11.05 -11.85 -39.25
C MET A 26 9.73 -11.64 -39.98
N HIS A 27 9.76 -11.60 -41.31
CA HIS A 27 8.64 -11.20 -42.15
C HIS A 27 7.76 -12.39 -42.59
N ASN A 28 6.87 -12.84 -41.70
CA ASN A 28 5.84 -13.83 -42.00
C ASN A 28 4.48 -13.46 -41.38
N GLU A 29 3.40 -14.11 -41.83
CA GLU A 29 2.03 -13.79 -41.39
C GLU A 29 1.83 -13.90 -39.87
N ASP A 30 2.47 -14.89 -39.24
CA ASP A 30 2.41 -15.11 -37.79
C ASP A 30 3.10 -13.99 -36.99
N ASN A 31 4.05 -13.26 -37.59
CA ASN A 31 4.77 -12.15 -36.96
C ASN A 31 4.19 -10.77 -37.28
N LYS A 32 3.10 -10.65 -38.05
CA LYS A 32 2.42 -9.36 -38.26
C LYS A 32 1.76 -8.88 -36.96
N LEU A 33 1.85 -7.58 -36.68
CA LEU A 33 1.15 -6.93 -35.58
C LEU A 33 -0.37 -7.10 -35.70
N ASP A 34 -0.90 -7.09 -36.92
CA ASP A 34 -2.31 -7.41 -37.23
C ASP A 34 -2.75 -8.80 -36.74
N THR A 35 -1.94 -9.83 -37.02
CA THR A 35 -2.20 -11.21 -36.57
C THR A 35 -2.15 -11.28 -35.04
N PHE A 36 -1.17 -10.64 -34.42
CA PHE A 36 -1.08 -10.51 -32.96
C PHE A 36 -2.31 -9.82 -32.36
N ARG A 37 -2.79 -8.73 -32.99
CA ARG A 37 -4.00 -8.01 -32.59
C ARG A 37 -5.24 -8.88 -32.72
N ARG A 38 -5.43 -9.59 -33.84
CA ARG A 38 -6.57 -10.51 -34.05
C ARG A 38 -6.61 -11.60 -32.99
N ILE A 39 -5.48 -12.29 -32.74
CA ILE A 39 -5.41 -13.31 -31.67
C ILE A 39 -5.64 -12.70 -30.28
N CYS A 40 -5.17 -11.47 -30.02
CA CYS A 40 -5.50 -10.77 -28.77
C CYS A 40 -7.00 -10.47 -28.63
N ASP A 41 -7.66 -9.97 -29.68
CA ASP A 41 -9.09 -9.66 -29.67
C ASP A 41 -9.94 -10.97 -29.56
N GLU A 42 -9.54 -12.08 -30.20
CA GLU A 42 -10.12 -13.42 -30.00
C GLU A 42 -10.01 -13.90 -28.54
N ILE A 43 -8.80 -13.78 -27.95
CA ILE A 43 -8.58 -14.12 -26.54
C ILE A 43 -9.42 -13.22 -25.65
N ALA A 44 -9.55 -11.92 -25.96
CA ALA A 44 -10.36 -10.98 -25.19
C ALA A 44 -11.84 -11.38 -25.15
N GLY A 45 -12.40 -11.79 -26.30
CA GLY A 45 -13.79 -12.20 -26.45
C GLY A 45 -14.17 -13.49 -25.72
N GLU A 46 -13.26 -14.46 -25.62
CA GLU A 46 -13.53 -15.72 -24.92
C GLU A 46 -13.58 -15.52 -23.37
N PRO A 47 -14.71 -15.79 -22.69
CA PRO A 47 -14.80 -15.63 -21.23
C PRO A 47 -14.03 -16.69 -20.43
N SER A 48 -13.91 -17.93 -20.91
CA SER A 48 -13.33 -19.06 -20.17
C SER A 48 -11.81 -19.06 -20.25
N TYR A 49 -11.14 -18.99 -19.09
CA TYR A 49 -9.67 -19.05 -18.99
C TYR A 49 -9.06 -20.32 -19.59
N LEU A 50 -9.80 -21.44 -19.56
CA LEU A 50 -9.35 -22.71 -20.15
C LEU A 50 -9.38 -22.64 -21.68
N LYS A 51 -10.49 -22.16 -22.26
CA LYS A 51 -10.59 -21.95 -23.71
C LYS A 51 -9.63 -20.88 -24.25
N LYS A 52 -9.32 -19.83 -23.47
CA LYS A 52 -8.25 -18.87 -23.80
C LYS A 52 -6.89 -19.58 -24.02
N ALA A 53 -6.56 -20.56 -23.17
CA ALA A 53 -5.34 -21.35 -23.29
C ALA A 53 -5.41 -22.33 -24.47
N GLU A 54 -6.55 -23.00 -24.69
CA GLU A 54 -6.77 -23.90 -25.85
C GLU A 54 -6.66 -23.15 -27.20
N ASN A 55 -7.18 -21.93 -27.29
CA ASN A 55 -7.08 -21.10 -28.50
C ASN A 55 -5.63 -20.68 -28.76
N LEU A 56 -4.89 -20.28 -27.72
CA LEU A 56 -3.44 -20.01 -27.82
C LEU A 56 -2.63 -21.24 -28.22
N GLN A 57 -2.90 -22.40 -27.61
CA GLN A 57 -2.24 -23.65 -27.98
C GLN A 57 -2.51 -23.99 -29.45
N ARG A 58 -3.77 -23.92 -29.89
CA ARG A 58 -4.16 -24.16 -31.29
C ARG A 58 -3.43 -23.23 -32.25
N PHE A 59 -3.26 -21.96 -31.88
CA PHE A 59 -2.50 -21.00 -32.66
C PHE A 59 -1.00 -21.34 -32.72
N PHE A 60 -0.34 -21.62 -31.59
CA PHE A 60 1.07 -22.04 -31.57
C PHE A 60 1.33 -23.42 -32.19
N GLU A 61 0.31 -24.28 -32.33
CA GLU A 61 0.42 -25.54 -33.07
C GLU A 61 0.30 -25.33 -34.59
N ARG A 62 -0.65 -24.50 -35.05
CA ARG A 62 -1.11 -24.42 -36.45
C ARG A 62 -0.67 -23.17 -37.23
N GLY A 63 -0.34 -22.07 -36.56
CA GLY A 63 -0.11 -20.75 -37.18
C GLY A 63 -1.35 -20.19 -37.87
N SER A 64 -1.22 -18.99 -38.45
CA SER A 64 -2.26 -18.40 -39.32
C SER A 64 -2.36 -19.11 -40.67
N SER A 65 -1.32 -19.84 -41.09
CA SER A 65 -1.31 -20.63 -42.34
C SER A 65 -2.09 -21.96 -42.23
N GLY A 66 -2.40 -22.41 -41.01
CA GLY A 66 -2.93 -23.74 -40.73
C GLY A 66 -1.93 -24.90 -40.88
N LYS A 67 -0.72 -24.65 -41.42
CA LYS A 67 0.31 -25.66 -41.72
C LYS A 67 1.35 -25.83 -40.60
N GLY A 68 1.32 -24.94 -39.61
CA GLY A 68 2.26 -24.86 -38.50
C GLY A 68 2.56 -23.41 -38.15
N PHE A 69 2.84 -23.15 -36.87
CA PHE A 69 3.32 -21.83 -36.44
C PHE A 69 4.77 -21.61 -36.89
N GLU A 70 5.02 -20.48 -37.55
CA GLU A 70 6.32 -20.05 -38.12
C GLU A 70 6.85 -18.76 -37.47
N GLY A 71 6.08 -18.13 -36.58
CA GLY A 71 6.46 -16.89 -35.89
C GLY A 71 7.51 -17.08 -34.78
N ASP A 72 7.89 -15.98 -34.13
CA ASP A 72 8.78 -16.01 -32.96
C ASP A 72 7.96 -16.24 -31.67
N THR A 73 7.94 -17.49 -31.18
CA THR A 73 7.18 -17.87 -29.97
C THR A 73 7.64 -17.11 -28.72
N LEU A 74 8.93 -16.77 -28.61
CA LEU A 74 9.43 -16.04 -27.44
C LEU A 74 8.92 -14.61 -27.45
N LEU A 75 8.98 -13.95 -28.60
CA LEU A 75 8.50 -12.59 -28.76
C LEU A 75 6.98 -12.50 -28.56
N TRP A 76 6.23 -13.47 -29.10
CA TRP A 76 4.80 -13.63 -28.85
C TRP A 76 4.47 -13.76 -27.36
N VAL A 77 5.17 -14.63 -26.61
CA VAL A 77 4.92 -14.82 -25.18
C VAL A 77 5.34 -13.58 -24.36
N GLN A 78 6.41 -12.89 -24.74
CA GLN A 78 6.81 -11.62 -24.14
C GLN A 78 5.76 -10.52 -24.36
N PHE A 79 5.17 -10.45 -25.56
CA PHE A 79 4.13 -9.47 -25.87
C PHE A 79 2.79 -9.84 -25.22
N LEU A 80 2.41 -11.11 -25.14
CA LEU A 80 1.22 -11.59 -24.41
C LEU A 80 1.36 -11.42 -22.88
N ILE A 81 2.58 -11.23 -22.36
CA ILE A 81 2.86 -10.98 -20.94
C ILE A 81 3.73 -9.71 -20.79
N PRO A 82 3.27 -8.50 -21.17
CA PRO A 82 4.12 -7.30 -21.25
C PRO A 82 4.80 -6.93 -19.93
N ALA A 83 4.17 -7.26 -18.81
CA ALA A 83 4.68 -6.98 -17.47
C ALA A 83 5.86 -7.86 -17.04
N ALA A 84 6.17 -8.95 -17.77
CA ALA A 84 7.32 -9.81 -17.49
C ALA A 84 8.65 -9.13 -17.82
N ASN A 85 8.72 -8.35 -18.91
CA ASN A 85 9.94 -7.69 -19.38
C ASN A 85 10.39 -6.49 -18.51
N GLN A 86 9.63 -6.16 -17.45
CA GLN A 86 9.91 -5.09 -16.45
C GLN A 86 10.24 -3.67 -16.97
N ARG A 87 10.05 -3.38 -18.27
CA ARG A 87 10.36 -2.10 -18.90
C ARG A 87 9.62 -0.93 -18.25
N VAL A 88 10.21 0.26 -18.35
CA VAL A 88 9.65 1.51 -17.82
C VAL A 88 9.77 2.60 -18.89
N TYR A 89 8.66 2.91 -19.57
CA TYR A 89 8.61 3.93 -20.62
C TYR A 89 8.32 5.34 -20.09
N ASN A 90 8.07 5.50 -18.77
CA ASN A 90 7.64 6.74 -18.10
C ASN A 90 6.32 7.39 -18.60
N LEU A 91 5.66 6.81 -19.62
CA LEU A 91 4.43 7.30 -20.22
C LEU A 91 3.17 6.87 -19.44
N GLN A 92 2.55 7.81 -18.73
CA GLN A 92 1.22 7.65 -18.12
C GLN A 92 0.15 8.40 -18.92
N ASN A 93 -1.14 8.14 -18.63
CA ASN A 93 -2.27 8.62 -19.45
C ASN A 93 -2.21 10.14 -19.74
N LYS A 94 -1.91 10.98 -18.73
CA LYS A 94 -1.78 12.44 -18.92
C LYS A 94 -0.60 12.83 -19.81
N ALA A 95 0.51 12.10 -19.75
CA ALA A 95 1.66 12.32 -20.63
C ALA A 95 1.33 11.88 -22.06
N LEU A 96 0.78 10.68 -22.25
CA LEU A 96 0.34 10.16 -23.55
C LEU A 96 -0.61 11.15 -24.25
N ILE A 97 -1.65 11.63 -23.56
CA ILE A 97 -2.58 12.64 -24.10
C ILE A 97 -1.84 13.93 -24.49
N LYS A 98 -0.89 14.42 -23.67
CA LYS A 98 -0.09 15.62 -23.96
C LYS A 98 0.84 15.46 -25.17
N LEU A 99 1.46 14.30 -25.37
CA LEU A 99 2.32 14.05 -26.52
C LEU A 99 1.48 13.90 -27.80
N PHE A 100 0.41 13.10 -27.75
CA PHE A 100 -0.41 12.84 -28.93
C PHE A 100 -1.32 14.00 -29.34
N SER A 101 -1.71 14.91 -28.43
CA SER A 101 -2.37 16.16 -28.82
C SER A 101 -1.49 17.02 -29.73
N ARG A 102 -0.17 17.08 -29.47
CA ARG A 102 0.84 17.73 -30.34
C ARG A 102 1.05 16.97 -31.66
N ILE A 103 1.09 15.64 -31.63
CA ILE A 103 1.26 14.81 -32.84
C ILE A 103 0.07 14.99 -33.79
N PHE A 104 -1.17 14.81 -33.32
CA PHE A 104 -2.39 14.87 -34.14
C PHE A 104 -2.95 16.28 -34.36
N ASN A 105 -2.47 17.29 -33.61
CA ASN A 105 -3.04 18.62 -33.52
C ASN A 105 -4.51 18.60 -33.03
N ALA A 106 -4.75 17.91 -31.91
CA ALA A 106 -6.05 17.68 -31.32
C ALA A 106 -6.22 18.39 -29.96
N SER A 107 -7.47 18.69 -29.56
CA SER A 107 -7.74 19.33 -28.26
C SER A 107 -7.40 18.38 -27.11
N GLN A 108 -6.40 18.76 -26.30
CA GLN A 108 -6.02 17.99 -25.12
C GLN A 108 -7.19 17.83 -24.13
N GLN A 109 -8.09 18.81 -24.03
CA GLN A 109 -9.27 18.77 -23.16
C GLN A 109 -10.29 17.72 -23.65
N GLN A 110 -10.52 17.62 -24.96
CA GLN A 110 -11.38 16.59 -25.54
C GLN A 110 -10.78 15.19 -25.32
N MET A 111 -9.46 15.05 -25.49
CA MET A 111 -8.77 13.77 -25.25
C MET A 111 -8.82 13.33 -23.77
N HIS A 112 -8.98 14.24 -22.80
CA HIS A 112 -9.25 13.86 -21.39
C HIS A 112 -10.72 13.44 -21.19
N LEU A 113 -11.69 14.18 -21.74
CA LEU A 113 -13.11 13.80 -21.73
C LEU A 113 -13.35 12.41 -22.35
N ASP A 114 -12.74 12.15 -23.50
CA ASP A 114 -12.87 10.86 -24.19
C ASP A 114 -12.19 9.73 -23.40
N LEU A 115 -11.14 10.02 -22.61
CA LEU A 115 -10.52 9.05 -21.69
C LEU A 115 -11.39 8.79 -20.46
N GLU A 116 -12.07 9.80 -19.91
CA GLU A 116 -13.05 9.65 -18.83
C GLU A 116 -14.20 8.71 -19.28
N GLN A 117 -14.67 8.88 -20.51
CA GLN A 117 -15.71 8.05 -21.12
C GLN A 117 -15.24 6.63 -21.51
N ASP A 118 -14.08 6.49 -22.17
CA ASP A 118 -13.59 5.19 -22.64
C ASP A 118 -12.93 4.34 -21.54
N GLY A 119 -12.37 4.99 -20.52
CA GLY A 119 -11.53 4.33 -19.51
C GLY A 119 -10.24 3.70 -20.05
N ASP A 120 -9.94 3.83 -21.34
CA ASP A 120 -8.79 3.22 -22.03
C ASP A 120 -8.12 4.21 -23.00
N VAL A 121 -6.98 4.76 -22.56
CA VAL A 121 -6.17 5.69 -23.36
C VAL A 121 -5.72 5.10 -24.71
N SER A 122 -5.65 3.78 -24.87
CA SER A 122 -5.33 3.18 -26.17
C SER A 122 -6.47 3.31 -27.18
N GLU A 123 -7.73 3.29 -26.72
CA GLU A 123 -8.92 3.45 -27.55
C GLU A 123 -9.19 4.94 -27.83
N THR A 124 -9.01 5.80 -26.83
CA THR A 124 -9.04 7.26 -27.01
C THR A 124 -8.02 7.73 -28.06
N LEU A 125 -6.77 7.25 -27.98
CA LEU A 125 -5.74 7.58 -28.95
C LEU A 125 -6.03 7.02 -30.35
N ARG A 126 -6.66 5.83 -30.44
CA ARG A 126 -7.13 5.27 -31.72
C ARG A 126 -8.12 6.23 -32.40
N LYS A 127 -9.16 6.67 -31.68
CA LYS A 127 -10.19 7.59 -32.22
C LYS A 127 -9.59 8.90 -32.73
N HIS A 128 -8.71 9.52 -31.94
CA HIS A 128 -8.05 10.79 -32.33
C HIS A 128 -7.07 10.61 -33.49
N PHE A 129 -6.40 9.46 -33.60
CA PHE A 129 -5.55 9.16 -34.76
C PHE A 129 -6.40 8.92 -36.02
N ALA A 130 -7.50 8.16 -35.93
CA ALA A 130 -8.41 7.93 -37.05
C ALA A 130 -9.07 9.23 -37.57
N ALA A 131 -9.34 10.20 -36.68
CA ALA A 131 -9.86 11.52 -37.03
C ALA A 131 -8.78 12.56 -37.42
N SER A 132 -7.49 12.23 -37.33
CA SER A 132 -6.39 13.17 -37.50
C SER A 132 -6.25 13.66 -38.95
N ARG A 133 -6.34 14.98 -39.14
CA ARG A 133 -6.10 15.64 -40.44
C ARG A 133 -4.62 15.82 -40.76
N LYS A 134 -3.78 15.94 -39.74
CA LYS A 134 -2.33 16.23 -39.86
C LYS A 134 -1.51 14.98 -40.21
N LEU A 135 -1.91 13.83 -39.67
CA LEU A 135 -1.24 12.55 -39.86
C LEU A 135 -2.31 11.46 -39.95
N LYS A 136 -2.56 10.95 -41.15
CA LYS A 136 -3.55 9.91 -41.42
C LYS A 136 -2.98 8.52 -41.08
N PRO A 137 -3.77 7.58 -40.54
CA PRO A 137 -3.37 6.19 -40.42
C PRO A 137 -3.11 5.54 -41.79
N GLN A 138 -2.29 4.48 -41.79
CA GLN A 138 -2.18 3.59 -42.94
C GLN A 138 -3.48 2.78 -43.13
N ALA A 139 -3.76 2.38 -44.37
CA ALA A 139 -4.93 1.55 -44.70
C ALA A 139 -4.76 0.07 -44.29
N GLU A 140 -3.51 -0.40 -44.18
CA GLU A 140 -3.14 -1.78 -43.84
C GLU A 140 -1.98 -1.80 -42.85
N SER A 141 -2.00 -2.76 -41.91
CA SER A 141 -0.89 -3.01 -40.98
C SER A 141 0.29 -3.62 -41.72
N LYS A 142 1.39 -2.85 -41.82
CA LYS A 142 2.67 -3.32 -42.38
C LYS A 142 3.73 -3.61 -41.32
N LEU A 143 3.40 -3.44 -40.04
CA LEU A 143 4.30 -3.64 -38.90
C LEU A 143 4.41 -5.10 -38.48
N TYR A 144 5.64 -5.53 -38.17
CA TYR A 144 5.97 -6.84 -37.60
C TYR A 144 6.38 -6.72 -36.13
N LEU A 145 6.19 -7.78 -35.35
CA LEU A 145 6.47 -7.79 -33.90
C LEU A 145 7.92 -7.41 -33.57
N GLN A 146 8.89 -7.79 -34.41
CA GLN A 146 10.30 -7.44 -34.24
C GLN A 146 10.57 -5.94 -34.42
N GLU A 147 9.83 -5.25 -35.31
CA GLU A 147 9.93 -3.80 -35.48
C GLU A 147 9.30 -3.07 -34.29
N VAL A 148 8.14 -3.55 -33.83
CA VAL A 148 7.47 -3.05 -32.63
C VAL A 148 8.38 -3.20 -31.40
N GLU A 149 9.07 -4.33 -31.27
CA GLU A 149 10.05 -4.57 -30.21
C GLU A 149 11.22 -3.57 -30.28
N GLN A 150 11.78 -3.31 -31.46
CA GLN A 150 12.82 -2.28 -31.64
C GLN A 150 12.32 -0.88 -31.27
N LEU A 151 11.08 -0.52 -31.65
CA LEU A 151 10.46 0.75 -31.27
C LEU A 151 10.22 0.84 -29.76
N LEU A 152 9.79 -0.24 -29.10
CA LEU A 152 9.65 -0.30 -27.64
C LEU A 152 11.00 -0.19 -26.93
N LEU A 153 12.06 -0.82 -27.44
CA LEU A 153 13.41 -0.70 -26.89
C LEU A 153 13.94 0.74 -27.00
N LYS A 154 13.86 1.35 -28.19
CA LYS A 154 14.16 2.79 -28.39
C LYS A 154 13.38 3.67 -27.41
N LEU A 155 12.10 3.36 -27.16
CA LEU A 155 11.21 4.15 -26.30
C LEU A 155 11.58 4.08 -24.80
N VAL A 156 12.25 3.01 -24.35
CA VAL A 156 12.80 2.94 -22.97
C VAL A 156 13.97 3.90 -22.79
N GLU A 157 14.71 4.20 -23.85
CA GLU A 157 15.87 5.10 -23.82
C GLU A 157 15.46 6.59 -23.87
N ARG A 158 14.24 6.90 -24.34
CA ARG A 158 13.75 8.29 -24.47
C ARG A 158 13.11 8.80 -23.19
N THR A 159 13.72 9.84 -22.61
CA THR A 159 13.26 10.47 -21.35
C THR A 159 12.71 11.89 -21.52
N LYS A 160 12.99 12.56 -22.65
CA LYS A 160 12.46 13.90 -22.97
C LYS A 160 11.17 13.80 -23.81
N GLU A 161 10.26 14.77 -23.65
CA GLU A 161 8.98 14.79 -24.38
C GLU A 161 9.18 14.82 -25.91
N ASP A 162 10.14 15.60 -26.40
CA ASP A 162 10.30 15.82 -27.84
C ASP A 162 10.89 14.59 -28.54
N GLU A 163 11.90 13.95 -27.94
CA GLU A 163 12.45 12.66 -28.42
C GLU A 163 11.41 11.52 -28.37
N GLN A 164 10.46 11.58 -27.44
CA GLN A 164 9.32 10.66 -27.39
C GLN A 164 8.30 10.99 -28.48
N ILE A 165 8.05 12.27 -28.77
CA ILE A 165 7.15 12.72 -29.85
C ILE A 165 7.67 12.28 -31.22
N GLU A 166 8.97 12.46 -31.51
CA GLU A 166 9.58 12.02 -32.77
C GLU A 166 9.38 10.52 -33.00
N LEU A 167 9.68 9.69 -31.99
CA LEU A 167 9.57 8.23 -32.10
C LEU A 167 8.12 7.74 -32.19
N LEU A 168 7.19 8.36 -31.47
CA LEU A 168 5.76 8.05 -31.56
C LEU A 168 5.15 8.53 -32.89
N GLN A 169 5.68 9.63 -33.47
CA GLN A 169 5.33 10.07 -34.81
C GLN A 169 5.92 9.13 -35.88
N GLU A 170 7.14 8.62 -35.71
CA GLU A 170 7.75 7.59 -36.58
C GLU A 170 6.82 6.36 -36.66
N LEU A 171 6.35 5.86 -35.51
CA LEU A 171 5.35 4.79 -35.44
C LEU A 171 4.07 5.15 -36.20
N CYS A 172 3.47 6.30 -35.91
CA CYS A 172 2.20 6.69 -36.54
C CYS A 172 2.29 6.90 -38.06
N THR A 173 3.46 7.20 -38.64
CA THR A 173 3.58 7.21 -40.12
C THR A 173 3.45 5.82 -40.76
N LYS A 174 3.69 4.75 -39.99
CA LYS A 174 3.74 3.35 -40.46
C LYS A 174 2.54 2.49 -39.99
N ALA A 175 1.74 2.99 -39.06
CA ALA A 175 0.71 2.25 -38.33
C ALA A 175 -0.71 2.51 -38.85
N THR A 176 -1.59 1.51 -38.73
CA THR A 176 -3.04 1.75 -38.65
C THR A 176 -3.43 2.34 -37.29
N ASP A 177 -4.67 2.79 -37.13
CA ASP A 177 -5.20 3.23 -35.83
C ASP A 177 -5.22 2.08 -34.82
N LEU A 178 -5.61 0.88 -35.26
CA LEU A 178 -5.65 -0.35 -34.50
C LEU A 178 -4.25 -0.85 -34.08
N ASP A 179 -3.23 -0.56 -34.86
CA ASP A 179 -1.82 -0.83 -34.50
C ASP A 179 -1.34 0.12 -33.41
N LEU A 180 -1.68 1.41 -33.50
CA LEU A 180 -1.40 2.36 -32.42
C LEU A 180 -2.09 1.92 -31.11
N ARG A 181 -3.36 1.52 -31.15
CA ARG A 181 -4.07 0.95 -29.99
C ARG A 181 -3.26 -0.19 -29.36
N THR A 182 -2.78 -1.11 -30.19
CA THR A 182 -2.04 -2.30 -29.75
C THR A 182 -0.67 -1.94 -29.17
N PHE A 183 0.05 -1.01 -29.79
CA PHE A 183 1.32 -0.47 -29.28
C PHE A 183 1.15 0.22 -27.93
N ILE A 184 0.14 1.08 -27.78
CA ILE A 184 -0.12 1.79 -26.52
C ILE A 184 -0.51 0.80 -25.40
N ARG A 185 -1.22 -0.30 -25.71
CA ARG A 185 -1.49 -1.37 -24.74
C ARG A 185 -0.22 -2.10 -24.28
N LEU A 186 0.75 -2.32 -25.17
CA LEU A 186 2.09 -2.84 -24.79
C LEU A 186 2.85 -1.84 -23.90
N VAL A 187 2.83 -0.54 -24.24
CA VAL A 187 3.44 0.54 -23.41
C VAL A 187 2.78 0.67 -22.04
N LYS A 188 1.45 0.51 -21.96
CA LYS A 188 0.68 0.50 -20.71
C LYS A 188 0.81 -0.80 -19.90
N HIS A 189 1.44 -1.83 -20.47
CA HIS A 189 1.51 -3.21 -19.96
C HIS A 189 0.14 -3.88 -19.69
N ASP A 190 -0.91 -3.48 -20.39
CA ASP A 190 -2.26 -4.05 -20.28
C ASP A 190 -2.90 -4.19 -21.67
N LEU A 191 -2.95 -5.44 -22.18
CA LEU A 191 -3.56 -5.79 -23.45
C LEU A 191 -5.11 -5.83 -23.42
N ARG A 192 -5.75 -5.67 -22.25
CA ARG A 192 -7.20 -5.84 -22.00
C ARG A 192 -7.78 -7.25 -22.23
N ILE A 193 -7.00 -8.22 -22.70
CA ILE A 193 -7.43 -9.59 -23.08
C ILE A 193 -8.00 -10.48 -21.95
N ASN A 194 -8.10 -9.98 -20.72
CA ASN A 194 -8.45 -10.71 -19.50
C ASN A 194 -7.66 -12.04 -19.33
N ALA A 195 -6.38 -12.02 -19.71
CA ALA A 195 -5.44 -13.11 -19.50
C ALA A 195 -4.25 -12.62 -18.65
N ARG A 196 -3.54 -13.56 -18.03
CA ARG A 196 -2.32 -13.32 -17.25
C ARG A 196 -1.32 -14.42 -17.57
N ALA A 197 -0.07 -14.26 -17.13
CA ALA A 197 1.02 -15.21 -17.36
C ALA A 197 0.62 -16.69 -17.20
N ARG A 198 -0.27 -17.02 -16.25
CA ARG A 198 -0.86 -18.36 -16.16
C ARG A 198 -1.58 -18.80 -17.44
N HIS A 199 -2.66 -18.12 -17.83
CA HIS A 199 -3.49 -18.54 -18.97
C HIS A 199 -2.75 -18.47 -20.31
N ILE A 200 -1.66 -17.68 -20.38
CA ILE A 200 -0.74 -17.65 -21.53
C ILE A 200 0.22 -18.85 -21.52
N LEU A 201 0.78 -19.22 -20.36
CA LEU A 201 1.76 -20.30 -20.26
C LEU A 201 1.12 -21.69 -20.16
N ASP A 202 -0.10 -21.81 -19.62
CA ASP A 202 -0.89 -23.04 -19.59
C ASP A 202 -1.10 -23.61 -21.04
N ALA A 203 -1.03 -22.76 -22.07
CA ALA A 203 -1.04 -23.14 -23.50
C ALA A 203 0.19 -23.95 -23.97
N PHE A 204 1.27 -24.00 -23.18
CA PHE A 204 2.45 -24.85 -23.38
C PHE A 204 2.46 -26.07 -22.44
N GLY A 205 1.37 -26.32 -21.72
CA GLY A 205 1.19 -27.44 -20.78
C GLY A 205 1.20 -27.04 -19.31
N SER A 206 0.71 -27.94 -18.46
CA SER A 206 0.43 -27.68 -17.03
C SER A 206 1.64 -27.22 -16.21
N GLU A 207 2.85 -27.65 -16.60
CA GLU A 207 4.09 -27.39 -15.84
C GLU A 207 4.79 -26.10 -16.25
N ALA A 208 4.41 -25.48 -17.37
CA ALA A 208 5.06 -24.26 -17.87
C ALA A 208 4.81 -23.05 -16.95
N TYR A 209 3.59 -22.88 -16.43
CA TYR A 209 3.33 -21.83 -15.45
C TYR A 209 3.99 -22.09 -14.07
N PRO A 210 3.87 -23.28 -13.44
CA PRO A 210 4.62 -23.63 -12.23
C PRO A 210 6.13 -23.40 -12.35
N ALA A 211 6.76 -23.85 -13.45
CA ALA A 211 8.18 -23.62 -13.68
C ALA A 211 8.49 -22.12 -13.80
N TYR A 212 7.66 -21.33 -14.50
CA TYR A 212 7.79 -19.87 -14.52
C TYR A 212 7.58 -19.23 -13.14
N GLN A 213 6.74 -19.80 -12.26
CA GLN A 213 6.61 -19.29 -10.89
C GLN A 213 7.91 -19.46 -10.09
N SER A 214 8.66 -20.55 -10.32
CA SER A 214 9.96 -20.84 -9.69
C SER A 214 11.13 -20.06 -10.31
N SER A 215 11.26 -20.02 -11.64
CA SER A 215 12.44 -19.45 -12.31
C SER A 215 12.26 -18.02 -12.84
N ARG A 216 11.01 -17.60 -13.12
CA ARG A 216 10.66 -16.34 -13.79
C ARG A 216 11.33 -16.03 -15.13
N ASP A 217 12.06 -16.96 -15.73
CA ASP A 217 12.70 -16.79 -17.02
C ASP A 217 11.80 -17.28 -18.17
N LEU A 218 11.16 -16.35 -18.88
CA LEU A 218 10.35 -16.69 -20.07
C LEU A 218 11.19 -17.31 -21.20
N VAL A 219 12.49 -17.05 -21.30
CA VAL A 219 13.35 -17.61 -22.34
C VAL A 219 13.53 -19.11 -22.12
N ALA A 220 13.92 -19.50 -20.91
CA ALA A 220 14.04 -20.90 -20.52
C ALA A 220 12.70 -21.66 -20.66
N ILE A 221 11.59 -21.05 -20.25
CA ILE A 221 10.26 -21.66 -20.33
C ILE A 221 9.81 -21.88 -21.78
N VAL A 222 9.96 -20.89 -22.67
CA VAL A 222 9.62 -21.07 -24.08
C VAL A 222 10.53 -22.12 -24.74
N GLN A 223 11.82 -22.12 -24.44
CA GLN A 223 12.75 -23.15 -24.95
C GLN A 223 12.40 -24.57 -24.48
N GLN A 224 12.00 -24.72 -23.21
CA GLN A 224 11.68 -26.01 -22.61
C GLN A 224 10.33 -26.57 -23.07
N PHE A 225 9.30 -25.72 -23.21
CA PHE A 225 7.91 -26.17 -23.38
C PHE A 225 7.32 -25.94 -24.79
N ALA A 226 7.87 -25.03 -25.62
CA ALA A 226 7.39 -24.83 -26.99
C ALA A 226 8.08 -25.71 -28.05
N GLY A 227 9.19 -26.37 -27.71
CA GLY A 227 10.01 -27.14 -28.66
C GLY A 227 9.35 -28.44 -29.14
N LYS A 228 9.07 -28.55 -30.45
CA LYS A 228 8.52 -29.78 -31.07
C LYS A 228 9.43 -31.01 -30.94
N GLU A 229 10.74 -30.85 -30.74
CA GLU A 229 11.73 -31.93 -30.83
C GLU A 229 11.72 -32.96 -29.68
N ASN A 230 11.27 -32.61 -28.46
CA ASN A 230 11.53 -33.43 -27.27
C ASN A 230 10.33 -34.23 -26.70
N LYS A 231 9.19 -34.32 -27.41
CA LYS A 231 8.05 -35.15 -26.96
C LYS A 231 8.36 -36.66 -26.81
N LYS A 232 9.49 -37.17 -27.34
CA LYS A 232 9.96 -38.56 -27.13
C LYS A 232 11.13 -38.69 -26.13
N ASN A 233 12.05 -37.74 -26.06
CA ASN A 233 13.19 -37.80 -25.13
C ASN A 233 12.90 -37.25 -23.72
N ALA A 234 11.81 -36.49 -23.52
CA ALA A 234 11.43 -36.02 -22.18
C ALA A 234 11.32 -37.17 -21.15
N ILE A 235 10.90 -38.37 -21.57
CA ILE A 235 10.73 -39.55 -20.70
C ILE A 235 12.09 -40.20 -20.35
N SER A 236 13.08 -40.16 -21.25
CA SER A 236 14.41 -40.75 -21.00
C SER A 236 15.30 -39.83 -20.17
N THR A 237 15.28 -38.51 -20.44
CA THR A 237 16.09 -37.52 -19.71
C THR A 237 15.71 -37.43 -18.22
N VAL A 238 14.42 -37.61 -17.88
CA VAL A 238 13.93 -37.63 -16.48
C VAL A 238 14.63 -38.69 -15.60
N LYS A 239 15.14 -39.79 -16.18
CA LYS A 239 15.93 -40.78 -15.41
C LYS A 239 17.38 -40.37 -15.17
N LYS A 240 18.00 -39.55 -16.04
CA LYS A 240 19.38 -39.05 -15.87
C LYS A 240 19.48 -37.72 -15.13
N ALA A 241 18.46 -36.87 -15.20
CA ALA A 241 18.42 -35.56 -14.52
C ALA A 241 18.28 -35.62 -12.98
N LYS A 242 18.21 -36.82 -12.38
CA LYS A 242 18.04 -37.03 -10.93
C LYS A 242 19.20 -36.55 -10.03
N LYS A 243 20.25 -35.92 -10.58
CA LYS A 243 21.43 -35.45 -9.84
C LYS A 243 21.81 -33.98 -10.06
N THR A 244 20.95 -33.19 -10.73
CA THR A 244 21.16 -31.75 -10.96
C THR A 244 19.84 -30.98 -10.86
N ASN A 245 19.63 -30.29 -9.73
CA ASN A 245 18.58 -29.31 -9.42
C ASN A 245 17.20 -29.52 -10.09
N LEU A 246 16.46 -30.52 -9.60
CA LEU A 246 15.12 -30.92 -10.05
C LEU A 246 14.02 -29.82 -9.97
N SER A 247 14.27 -28.68 -9.33
CA SER A 247 13.27 -27.63 -9.07
C SER A 247 13.35 -26.40 -9.98
N GLY A 248 14.39 -26.27 -10.81
CA GLY A 248 14.58 -25.13 -11.71
C GLY A 248 14.84 -23.79 -11.00
N ILE A 249 15.09 -23.80 -9.69
CA ILE A 249 15.47 -22.61 -8.92
C ILE A 249 16.93 -22.24 -9.22
N GLN A 250 17.19 -20.96 -9.42
CA GLN A 250 18.52 -20.40 -9.63
C GLN A 250 18.73 -19.20 -8.72
N VAL A 251 19.89 -19.14 -8.07
CA VAL A 251 20.32 -17.96 -7.32
C VAL A 251 20.43 -16.77 -8.28
N MET A 252 20.22 -15.56 -7.77
CA MET A 252 20.19 -14.32 -8.54
C MET A 252 19.03 -14.16 -9.55
N THR A 253 18.05 -15.06 -9.58
CA THR A 253 16.85 -14.98 -10.43
C THR A 253 15.59 -15.11 -9.56
N PRO A 254 14.61 -14.17 -9.63
CA PRO A 254 13.59 -14.01 -8.58
C PRO A 254 12.49 -15.09 -8.59
N ILE A 255 12.15 -15.59 -7.40
CA ILE A 255 11.14 -16.64 -7.20
C ILE A 255 9.80 -16.00 -6.80
N SER A 256 8.68 -16.45 -7.35
CA SER A 256 7.37 -15.88 -7.00
C SER A 256 7.02 -16.10 -5.52
N PRO A 257 6.82 -15.05 -4.69
CA PRO A 257 6.70 -15.20 -3.25
C PRO A 257 5.46 -16.02 -2.85
N MET A 258 5.60 -16.91 -1.89
CA MET A 258 4.49 -17.64 -1.29
C MET A 258 3.54 -16.68 -0.55
N LEU A 259 2.23 -16.84 -0.74
CA LEU A 259 1.21 -15.85 -0.36
C LEU A 259 0.33 -16.32 0.80
N ALA A 260 -0.25 -15.36 1.52
CA ALA A 260 -1.24 -15.60 2.55
C ALA A 260 -2.67 -15.31 2.06
N SER A 261 -3.60 -16.21 2.37
CA SER A 261 -5.04 -15.99 2.31
C SER A 261 -5.53 -15.23 3.55
N ALA A 262 -6.59 -14.44 3.43
CA ALA A 262 -7.26 -13.89 4.60
C ALA A 262 -7.92 -15.04 5.39
N CYS A 263 -7.85 -14.96 6.72
CA CYS A 263 -8.50 -15.89 7.63
C CYS A 263 -9.40 -15.10 8.58
N LYS A 264 -10.66 -15.53 8.72
CA LYS A 264 -11.72 -14.78 9.42
C LYS A 264 -11.95 -15.22 10.87
N SER A 265 -11.55 -16.43 11.24
CA SER A 265 -11.67 -16.92 12.62
C SER A 265 -10.61 -17.97 12.97
N VAL A 266 -10.45 -18.22 14.27
CA VAL A 266 -9.51 -19.20 14.84
C VAL A 266 -9.87 -20.64 14.40
N GLU A 267 -11.15 -20.94 14.22
CA GLU A 267 -11.69 -22.21 13.70
C GLU A 267 -11.18 -22.49 12.29
N GLU A 268 -11.20 -21.48 11.42
CA GLU A 268 -10.80 -21.62 10.02
C GLU A 268 -9.30 -21.91 9.90
N ALA A 269 -8.48 -21.34 10.79
CA ALA A 269 -7.06 -21.60 10.88
C ALA A 269 -6.77 -23.06 11.27
N PHE A 270 -7.34 -23.54 12.39
CA PHE A 270 -7.14 -24.91 12.84
C PHE A 270 -7.81 -25.96 11.93
N LYS A 271 -8.90 -25.63 11.24
CA LYS A 271 -9.49 -26.50 10.19
C LYS A 271 -8.52 -26.74 9.02
N LYS A 272 -7.60 -25.81 8.75
CA LYS A 272 -6.57 -25.94 7.71
C LYS A 272 -5.26 -26.57 8.18
N SER A 273 -5.00 -26.59 9.49
CA SER A 273 -3.84 -27.26 10.08
C SER A 273 -4.16 -27.82 11.48
N PRO A 274 -4.84 -28.98 11.56
CA PRO A 274 -5.28 -29.55 12.85
C PRO A 274 -4.13 -29.93 13.78
N ALA A 275 -2.95 -30.22 13.23
CA ALA A 275 -1.74 -30.60 13.96
C ALA A 275 -0.99 -29.41 14.62
N GLY A 276 -1.59 -28.22 14.67
CA GLY A 276 -0.96 -26.98 15.14
C GLY A 276 -0.46 -26.09 14.00
N LEU A 277 -0.04 -24.88 14.38
CA LEU A 277 0.35 -23.78 13.49
C LEU A 277 1.56 -23.04 14.07
N TYR A 278 2.52 -22.66 13.22
CA TYR A 278 3.42 -21.57 13.58
C TYR A 278 2.69 -20.25 13.37
N SER A 279 2.67 -19.40 14.39
CA SER A 279 2.13 -18.04 14.36
C SER A 279 3.28 -17.04 14.44
N GLU A 280 3.38 -16.17 13.45
CA GLU A 280 4.39 -15.11 13.37
C GLU A 280 3.74 -13.73 13.41
N ILE A 281 4.45 -12.75 13.96
CA ILE A 281 4.04 -11.34 13.87
C ILE A 281 3.90 -10.96 12.40
N LYS A 282 2.74 -10.43 12.01
CA LYS A 282 2.60 -9.83 10.68
C LYS A 282 3.20 -8.43 10.70
N TYR A 283 4.48 -8.36 10.36
CA TYR A 283 5.19 -7.11 10.14
C TYR A 283 4.53 -6.26 9.04
N ASP A 284 4.47 -4.94 9.27
CA ASP A 284 3.88 -3.93 8.37
C ASP A 284 4.98 -3.15 7.63
N GLY A 285 5.78 -3.90 6.87
CA GLY A 285 6.96 -3.39 6.17
C GLY A 285 6.84 -3.48 4.65
N GLU A 286 7.99 -3.63 4.00
CA GLU A 286 8.08 -3.99 2.59
C GLU A 286 8.70 -5.39 2.45
N ARG A 287 7.95 -6.36 1.92
CA ARG A 287 8.48 -7.70 1.65
C ARG A 287 9.60 -7.66 0.61
N VAL A 288 10.74 -8.24 0.98
CA VAL A 288 11.95 -8.39 0.18
C VAL A 288 12.38 -9.84 0.16
N GLN A 289 12.65 -10.34 -1.04
CA GLN A 289 13.34 -11.58 -1.29
C GLN A 289 14.81 -11.26 -1.60
N ILE A 290 15.72 -11.86 -0.85
CA ILE A 290 17.16 -11.62 -0.96
C ILE A 290 17.80 -12.80 -1.65
N HIS A 291 18.59 -12.56 -2.69
CA HIS A 291 19.50 -13.54 -3.28
C HIS A 291 20.92 -13.08 -3.02
N LYS A 292 21.78 -13.98 -2.55
CA LYS A 292 23.22 -13.76 -2.36
C LYS A 292 23.97 -14.89 -3.02
N GLN A 293 25.04 -14.57 -3.76
CA GLN A 293 25.95 -15.53 -4.38
C GLN A 293 27.38 -15.02 -4.19
N GLY A 294 28.13 -15.62 -3.24
CA GLY A 294 29.36 -15.00 -2.77
C GLY A 294 29.06 -13.63 -2.15
N ASP A 295 29.72 -12.58 -2.63
CA ASP A 295 29.50 -11.19 -2.21
C ASP A 295 28.47 -10.44 -3.08
N ASP A 296 28.03 -11.01 -4.21
CA ASP A 296 27.01 -10.38 -5.05
C ASP A 296 25.61 -10.54 -4.43
N PHE A 297 24.86 -9.43 -4.33
CA PHE A 297 23.50 -9.40 -3.80
C PHE A 297 22.46 -8.89 -4.81
N LYS A 298 21.28 -9.50 -4.83
CA LYS A 298 20.05 -8.94 -5.43
C LYS A 298 18.91 -8.94 -4.43
N PHE A 299 18.13 -7.87 -4.44
CA PHE A 299 16.97 -7.67 -3.56
C PHE A 299 15.74 -7.43 -4.44
N PHE A 300 14.74 -8.29 -4.31
CA PHE A 300 13.50 -8.21 -5.09
C PHE A 300 12.31 -7.91 -4.17
N SER A 301 11.53 -6.90 -4.53
CA SER A 301 10.27 -6.59 -3.85
C SER A 301 9.23 -7.69 -4.02
N ARG A 302 8.13 -7.64 -3.26
CA ARG A 302 6.92 -8.47 -3.43
C ARG A 302 6.46 -8.67 -4.88
N ASN A 303 6.66 -7.69 -5.76
CA ASN A 303 6.25 -7.72 -7.17
C ASN A 303 7.40 -8.11 -8.12
N LEU A 304 8.51 -8.61 -7.57
CA LEU A 304 9.75 -9.02 -8.23
C LEU A 304 10.49 -7.93 -9.02
N LYS A 305 10.15 -6.66 -8.76
CA LYS A 305 10.97 -5.51 -9.18
C LYS A 305 12.15 -5.35 -8.21
N PRO A 306 13.35 -4.93 -8.67
CA PRO A 306 14.47 -4.60 -7.80
C PRO A 306 14.09 -3.59 -6.71
N VAL A 307 14.63 -3.77 -5.50
CA VAL A 307 14.44 -2.84 -4.37
C VAL A 307 15.36 -1.63 -4.53
N VAL A 308 14.88 -0.43 -4.18
CA VAL A 308 15.65 0.81 -4.28
C VAL A 308 16.82 0.86 -3.30
N GLU A 309 18.00 1.19 -3.81
CA GLU A 309 19.30 1.05 -3.12
C GLU A 309 19.35 1.69 -1.71
N HIS A 310 18.68 2.84 -1.49
CA HIS A 310 18.70 3.54 -0.21
C HIS A 310 18.06 2.75 0.96
N LYS A 311 17.25 1.72 0.67
CA LYS A 311 16.67 0.83 1.69
C LYS A 311 17.58 -0.36 2.02
N ILE A 312 18.41 -0.79 1.08
CA ILE A 312 19.15 -2.06 1.14
C ILE A 312 20.67 -1.91 1.33
N ARG A 313 21.24 -0.72 1.06
CA ARG A 313 22.69 -0.48 1.10
C ARG A 313 23.36 -1.00 2.38
N ALA A 314 22.82 -0.64 3.55
CA ALA A 314 23.37 -1.06 4.84
C ALA A 314 23.25 -2.58 5.07
N LEU A 315 22.15 -3.20 4.62
CA LEU A 315 21.90 -4.63 4.82
C LEU A 315 22.96 -5.51 4.14
N LYS A 316 23.60 -5.04 3.05
CA LYS A 316 24.70 -5.75 2.38
C LYS A 316 25.90 -6.00 3.29
N GLU A 317 26.13 -5.16 4.30
CA GLU A 317 27.17 -5.36 5.31
C GLU A 317 26.72 -6.30 6.44
N TYR A 318 25.46 -6.17 6.87
CA TYR A 318 24.94 -6.94 8.01
C TYR A 318 24.52 -8.37 7.66
N ILE A 319 24.10 -8.66 6.43
CA ILE A 319 23.68 -10.02 6.02
C ILE A 319 24.83 -11.04 6.08
N PRO A 320 26.05 -10.77 5.54
CA PRO A 320 27.21 -11.67 5.73
C PRO A 320 27.56 -11.89 7.20
N ARG A 321 27.49 -10.83 8.02
CA ARG A 321 27.76 -10.90 9.47
C ARG A 321 26.72 -11.75 10.21
N ALA A 322 25.46 -11.71 9.77
CA ALA A 322 24.36 -12.48 10.34
C ALA A 322 24.26 -13.92 9.81
N PHE A 323 24.76 -14.21 8.60
CA PHE A 323 24.76 -15.54 7.99
C PHE A 323 26.16 -15.93 7.47
N PRO A 324 27.15 -16.12 8.37
CA PRO A 324 28.55 -16.28 7.98
C PRO A 324 28.86 -17.60 7.23
N GLY A 325 27.96 -18.58 7.31
CA GLY A 325 28.09 -19.87 6.62
C GLY A 325 27.26 -20.01 5.34
N GLY A 326 26.58 -18.94 4.87
CA GLY A 326 25.75 -19.02 3.67
C GLY A 326 26.46 -18.47 2.44
N GLY A 327 27.15 -19.31 1.67
CA GLY A 327 27.84 -18.93 0.44
C GLY A 327 26.84 -18.45 -0.61
N GLU A 328 25.87 -19.31 -0.91
CA GLU A 328 24.70 -19.02 -1.74
C GLU A 328 23.41 -19.12 -0.91
N MET A 329 22.46 -18.18 -1.06
CA MET A 329 21.18 -18.24 -0.34
C MET A 329 20.07 -17.50 -1.06
N ILE A 330 18.82 -17.91 -0.77
CA ILE A 330 17.60 -17.18 -1.11
C ILE A 330 16.72 -17.09 0.13
N LEU A 331 16.59 -15.88 0.69
CA LEU A 331 15.82 -15.58 1.91
C LEU A 331 14.52 -14.83 1.58
N ASP A 332 13.48 -15.08 2.37
CA ASP A 332 12.18 -14.40 2.31
C ASP A 332 11.96 -13.62 3.61
N SER A 333 11.68 -12.31 3.49
CA SER A 333 11.84 -11.36 4.60
C SER A 333 10.99 -10.10 4.44
N GLU A 334 10.78 -9.37 5.52
CA GLU A 334 10.18 -8.03 5.50
C GLU A 334 11.24 -7.01 5.97
N ILE A 335 11.42 -5.89 5.25
CA ILE A 335 12.19 -4.75 5.78
C ILE A 335 11.25 -3.75 6.46
N ILE A 336 11.70 -3.18 7.58
CA ILE A 336 10.99 -2.18 8.38
C ILE A 336 12.00 -1.12 8.83
N LEU A 337 11.56 0.11 9.05
CA LEU A 337 12.38 1.08 9.79
C LEU A 337 12.20 0.84 11.29
N VAL A 338 13.30 0.77 12.04
CA VAL A 338 13.30 0.46 13.48
C VAL A 338 14.08 1.53 14.22
N ASP A 339 13.49 2.05 15.29
CA ASP A 339 14.16 2.98 16.20
C ASP A 339 15.29 2.25 16.95
N THR A 340 16.51 2.79 16.90
CA THR A 340 17.71 2.09 17.38
C THR A 340 17.82 2.02 18.89
N ASP A 341 17.15 2.95 19.59
CA ASP A 341 17.35 3.19 21.02
C ASP A 341 16.29 2.45 21.83
N THR A 342 15.05 2.47 21.34
CA THR A 342 13.89 1.77 21.93
C THR A 342 13.69 0.37 21.37
N GLY A 343 14.14 0.11 20.13
CA GLY A 343 13.81 -1.10 19.37
C GLY A 343 12.40 -1.10 18.78
N ALA A 344 11.67 0.01 18.83
CA ALA A 344 10.30 0.11 18.34
C ALA A 344 10.23 0.01 16.80
N LEU A 345 9.23 -0.72 16.30
CA LEU A 345 8.93 -0.81 14.88
C LEU A 345 8.21 0.49 14.43
N LEU A 346 8.75 1.19 13.43
CA LEU A 346 8.17 2.45 12.95
C LEU A 346 7.11 2.19 11.86
N PRO A 347 6.02 2.99 11.78
CA PRO A 347 4.89 2.73 10.90
C PRO A 347 5.22 2.60 9.41
N PHE A 348 4.36 1.91 8.66
CA PHE A 348 4.50 1.73 7.22
C PHE A 348 4.67 3.05 6.45
N GLY A 349 5.54 3.04 5.45
CA GLY A 349 5.92 4.23 4.68
C GLY A 349 7.03 5.09 5.30
N SER A 350 7.44 4.83 6.55
CA SER A 350 8.65 5.40 7.15
C SER A 350 9.93 5.14 6.33
N LEU A 351 9.96 4.01 5.60
CA LEU A 351 11.04 3.61 4.68
C LEU A 351 11.24 4.53 3.46
N GLY A 352 10.34 5.48 3.18
CA GLY A 352 10.54 6.46 2.11
C GLY A 352 11.68 7.43 2.45
N ALA A 353 12.58 7.72 1.50
CA ALA A 353 13.83 8.44 1.75
C ALA A 353 13.71 9.72 2.63
N HIS A 354 12.74 10.60 2.33
CA HIS A 354 12.49 11.80 3.14
C HIS A 354 11.91 11.48 4.53
N LYS A 355 11.03 10.47 4.66
CA LYS A 355 10.50 10.04 5.96
C LYS A 355 11.55 9.32 6.81
N LYS A 356 12.53 8.64 6.21
CA LYS A 356 13.67 8.12 6.98
C LYS A 356 14.48 9.26 7.62
N GLN A 357 14.62 10.40 6.95
CA GLN A 357 15.36 11.56 7.47
C GLN A 357 14.67 12.26 8.66
N THR A 358 13.36 12.05 8.89
CA THR A 358 12.67 12.62 10.07
C THR A 358 12.88 11.82 11.36
N PHE A 359 13.52 10.65 11.30
CA PHE A 359 13.86 9.84 12.48
C PHE A 359 15.37 9.85 12.70
N ALA A 360 15.84 10.57 13.73
CA ALA A 360 17.27 10.79 13.98
C ALA A 360 18.05 9.51 14.30
N ASN A 361 17.42 8.57 15.01
CA ASN A 361 18.04 7.36 15.54
C ASN A 361 17.28 6.12 14.99
N ALA A 362 17.32 5.90 13.67
CA ALA A 362 16.54 4.86 13.00
C ALA A 362 17.30 4.08 11.91
N ALA A 363 17.32 2.75 12.05
CA ALA A 363 17.94 1.80 11.13
C ALA A 363 16.88 1.12 10.23
N VAL A 364 17.32 0.57 9.09
CA VAL A 364 16.47 -0.39 8.34
C VAL A 364 16.79 -1.77 8.89
N CYS A 365 15.81 -2.40 9.53
CA CYS A 365 15.91 -3.75 10.04
C CYS A 365 15.26 -4.73 9.07
N LEU A 366 15.92 -5.86 8.87
CA LEU A 366 15.47 -7.00 8.09
C LEU A 366 14.91 -8.07 9.03
N PHE A 367 13.66 -8.49 8.84
CA PHE A 367 13.04 -9.61 9.56
C PHE A 367 12.88 -10.81 8.63
N VAL A 368 13.78 -11.79 8.74
CA VAL A 368 13.81 -13.01 7.92
C VAL A 368 12.78 -14.01 8.45
N PHE A 369 11.91 -14.53 7.59
CA PHE A 369 10.79 -15.40 8.00
C PHE A 369 10.66 -16.72 7.21
N ASP A 370 11.38 -16.90 6.11
CA ASP A 370 11.51 -18.20 5.44
C ASP A 370 12.84 -18.26 4.66
N CYS A 371 13.29 -19.48 4.35
CA CYS A 371 14.50 -19.73 3.57
C CYS A 371 14.16 -20.69 2.44
N ILE A 372 14.41 -20.25 1.21
CA ILE A 372 14.01 -20.95 -0.02
C ILE A 372 15.18 -21.80 -0.54
N LEU A 373 16.41 -21.29 -0.40
CA LEU A 373 17.66 -21.97 -0.74
C LEU A 373 18.74 -21.57 0.28
N TYR A 374 19.55 -22.51 0.74
CA TYR A 374 20.67 -22.24 1.64
C TYR A 374 21.89 -23.10 1.29
N ASP A 375 23.06 -22.46 1.20
CA ASP A 375 24.34 -23.02 0.75
C ASP A 375 24.24 -23.89 -0.53
N GLY A 376 23.47 -23.40 -1.49
CA GLY A 376 23.19 -24.08 -2.77
C GLY A 376 22.04 -25.10 -2.73
N GLU A 377 21.62 -25.58 -1.55
CA GLU A 377 20.52 -26.55 -1.42
C GLU A 377 19.14 -25.87 -1.51
N ASP A 378 18.30 -26.37 -2.42
CA ASP A 378 16.88 -25.97 -2.51
C ASP A 378 16.06 -26.58 -1.36
N LEU A 379 15.52 -25.70 -0.52
CA LEU A 379 14.75 -26.08 0.66
C LEU A 379 13.24 -26.13 0.39
N THR A 380 12.75 -25.79 -0.80
CA THR A 380 11.31 -25.61 -1.06
C THR A 380 10.47 -26.83 -0.71
N GLN A 381 10.99 -28.04 -0.98
CA GLN A 381 10.30 -29.31 -0.71
C GLN A 381 10.37 -29.74 0.76
N LEU A 382 11.16 -29.07 1.59
CA LEU A 382 11.20 -29.33 3.03
C LEU A 382 9.97 -28.71 3.72
N PRO A 383 9.41 -29.37 4.76
CA PRO A 383 8.41 -28.79 5.65
C PRO A 383 8.86 -27.44 6.23
N PHE A 384 7.92 -26.50 6.43
CA PHE A 384 8.23 -25.18 7.00
C PHE A 384 9.00 -25.29 8.32
N ARG A 385 8.63 -26.23 9.19
CA ARG A 385 9.38 -26.53 10.42
C ARG A 385 10.87 -26.76 10.16
N LYS A 386 11.24 -27.50 9.11
CA LYS A 386 12.65 -27.79 8.79
C LYS A 386 13.37 -26.58 8.21
N ARG A 387 12.71 -25.79 7.34
CA ARG A 387 13.27 -24.52 6.83
C ARG A 387 13.49 -23.51 7.96
N ARG A 388 12.60 -23.49 8.96
CA ARG A 388 12.70 -22.68 10.17
C ARG A 388 13.83 -23.15 11.10
N GLU A 389 13.94 -24.45 11.35
CA GLU A 389 15.05 -25.04 12.12
C GLU A 389 16.42 -24.72 11.46
N ILE A 390 16.52 -24.76 10.12
CA ILE A 390 17.73 -24.35 9.37
C ILE A 390 18.05 -22.87 9.57
N LEU A 391 17.06 -21.97 9.48
CA LEU A 391 17.25 -20.54 9.76
C LEU A 391 17.76 -20.30 11.19
N GLU A 392 17.14 -20.93 12.19
CA GLU A 392 17.45 -20.76 13.60
C GLU A 392 18.85 -21.25 13.97
N GLN A 393 19.38 -22.26 13.26
CA GLN A 393 20.74 -22.77 13.44
C GLN A 393 21.81 -21.91 12.75
N ASN A 394 21.46 -21.18 11.70
CA ASN A 394 22.42 -20.47 10.84
C ASN A 394 22.47 -18.95 11.06
N ILE A 395 21.39 -18.34 11.55
CA ILE A 395 21.35 -16.89 11.80
C ILE A 395 22.08 -16.52 13.11
N LYS A 396 22.86 -15.45 13.05
CA LYS A 396 23.41 -14.71 14.20
C LYS A 396 22.73 -13.34 14.24
N PRO A 397 21.60 -13.17 14.97
CA PRO A 397 20.80 -11.96 14.89
C PRO A 397 21.57 -10.71 15.33
N ILE A 398 21.47 -9.65 14.53
CA ILE A 398 22.05 -8.33 14.78
C ILE A 398 20.89 -7.37 15.05
N LYS A 399 20.78 -6.90 16.30
CA LYS A 399 19.67 -6.06 16.78
C LYS A 399 19.50 -4.80 15.90
N SER A 400 18.24 -4.52 15.54
CA SER A 400 17.81 -3.42 14.68
C SER A 400 18.37 -3.43 13.25
N HIS A 401 18.99 -4.52 12.79
CA HIS A 401 19.60 -4.63 11.46
C HIS A 401 19.22 -5.92 10.72
N VAL A 402 19.49 -7.09 11.29
CA VAL A 402 19.13 -8.39 10.70
C VAL A 402 18.65 -9.32 11.82
N GLN A 403 17.36 -9.56 11.87
CA GLN A 403 16.70 -10.36 12.90
C GLN A 403 15.86 -11.47 12.24
N LEU A 404 15.59 -12.52 13.01
CA LEU A 404 14.64 -13.56 12.64
C LEU A 404 13.22 -13.10 13.04
N SER A 405 12.18 -13.52 12.29
CA SER A 405 10.79 -13.24 12.71
C SER A 405 10.47 -13.92 14.04
N GLU A 406 9.76 -13.22 14.92
CA GLU A 406 9.18 -13.85 16.12
C GLU A 406 8.12 -14.86 15.68
N SER A 407 8.28 -16.11 16.09
CA SER A 407 7.47 -17.26 15.67
C SER A 407 7.22 -18.18 16.86
N GLU A 408 5.97 -18.56 17.08
CA GLU A 408 5.56 -19.48 18.14
C GLU A 408 4.75 -20.64 17.57
N PHE A 409 5.00 -21.87 18.04
CA PHE A 409 4.24 -23.04 17.60
C PHE A 409 3.03 -23.28 18.53
N LEU A 410 1.85 -22.93 18.02
CA LEU A 410 0.59 -22.97 18.73
C LEU A 410 -0.19 -24.26 18.40
N LYS A 411 -0.67 -24.95 19.43
CA LYS A 411 -1.42 -26.21 19.36
C LYS A 411 -2.92 -26.02 19.57
N THR A 412 -3.34 -25.00 20.31
CA THR A 412 -4.76 -24.79 20.64
C THR A 412 -5.34 -23.47 20.11
N LYS A 413 -6.67 -23.42 20.04
CA LYS A 413 -7.41 -22.20 19.70
C LYS A 413 -7.18 -21.09 20.73
N LYS A 414 -7.13 -21.43 22.03
CA LYS A 414 -6.92 -20.49 23.15
C LYS A 414 -5.56 -19.80 23.00
N GLU A 415 -4.50 -20.54 22.70
CA GLU A 415 -3.18 -19.98 22.38
C GLU A 415 -3.22 -18.98 21.21
N LEU A 416 -3.86 -19.34 20.09
CA LEU A 416 -3.94 -18.44 18.92
C LEU A 416 -4.79 -17.19 19.20
N ALA A 417 -5.87 -17.30 19.97
CA ALA A 417 -6.67 -16.16 20.40
C ALA A 417 -5.85 -15.21 21.30
N MET A 418 -5.17 -15.74 22.33
CA MET A 418 -4.31 -14.96 23.24
C MET A 418 -3.14 -14.32 22.50
N MET A 419 -2.45 -15.05 21.62
CA MET A 419 -1.31 -14.53 20.85
C MET A 419 -1.76 -13.45 19.86
N THR A 420 -2.91 -13.62 19.18
CA THR A 420 -3.51 -12.58 18.34
C THR A 420 -3.90 -11.35 19.15
N ALA A 421 -4.54 -11.52 20.31
CA ALA A 421 -4.93 -10.43 21.19
C ALA A 421 -3.72 -9.63 21.69
N LYS A 422 -2.64 -10.31 22.11
CA LYS A 422 -1.38 -9.71 22.56
C LYS A 422 -0.71 -8.88 21.44
N VAL A 423 -0.70 -9.39 20.22
CA VAL A 423 -0.15 -8.70 19.04
C VAL A 423 -0.99 -7.47 18.67
N LEU A 424 -2.32 -7.57 18.73
CA LEU A 424 -3.22 -6.43 18.51
C LEU A 424 -3.10 -5.36 19.62
N HIS A 425 -2.93 -5.76 20.88
CA HIS A 425 -2.64 -4.84 22.00
C HIS A 425 -1.30 -4.09 21.86
N ALA A 426 -0.32 -4.68 21.18
CA ALA A 426 0.92 -4.00 20.82
C ALA A 426 0.79 -3.06 19.60
N ASN A 427 -0.44 -2.80 19.11
CA ASN A 427 -0.74 -2.03 17.90
C ASN A 427 -0.01 -2.55 16.65
N LEU A 428 0.20 -3.87 16.56
CA LEU A 428 0.76 -4.54 15.39
C LEU A 428 -0.37 -5.04 14.46
N GLU A 429 -0.08 -5.13 13.15
CA GLU A 429 -1.08 -5.33 12.08
C GLU A 429 -1.87 -6.65 12.16
N GLY A 430 -1.37 -7.64 12.91
CA GLY A 430 -1.96 -8.98 13.06
C GLY A 430 -0.89 -10.08 12.97
N VAL A 431 -1.29 -11.28 12.54
CA VAL A 431 -0.43 -12.48 12.56
C VAL A 431 -0.46 -13.26 11.25
N VAL A 432 0.65 -13.93 10.91
CA VAL A 432 0.78 -14.86 9.77
C VAL A 432 0.87 -16.28 10.31
N LEU A 433 -0.01 -17.16 9.85
CA LEU A 433 -0.08 -18.55 10.30
C LEU A 433 0.44 -19.49 9.20
N LYS A 434 1.40 -20.35 9.55
CA LYS A 434 2.06 -21.31 8.67
C LYS A 434 1.88 -22.73 9.23
N SER A 435 1.45 -23.67 8.39
CA SER A 435 1.33 -25.08 8.82
C SER A 435 2.74 -25.72 8.92
N PRO A 436 3.07 -26.45 9.99
CA PRO A 436 4.42 -26.98 10.23
C PRO A 436 4.92 -27.91 9.12
N SER A 437 4.00 -28.65 8.49
CA SER A 437 4.26 -29.59 7.39
C SER A 437 4.31 -28.93 5.99
N SER A 438 3.99 -27.64 5.86
CA SER A 438 3.82 -27.00 4.55
C SER A 438 5.13 -26.74 3.81
N THR A 439 5.24 -27.22 2.57
CA THR A 439 6.33 -26.90 1.64
C THR A 439 6.24 -25.45 1.17
N TYR A 440 7.36 -24.86 0.74
CA TYR A 440 7.35 -23.53 0.12
C TYR A 440 6.80 -23.65 -1.29
N GLN A 441 5.72 -22.93 -1.59
CA GLN A 441 5.01 -23.06 -2.87
C GLN A 441 4.91 -21.71 -3.58
N PRO A 442 5.81 -21.44 -4.57
CA PRO A 442 5.90 -20.15 -5.23
C PRO A 442 4.55 -19.62 -5.74
N GLY A 443 4.18 -18.41 -5.31
CA GLY A 443 2.94 -17.72 -5.67
C GLY A 443 1.60 -18.38 -5.26
N LYS A 444 1.60 -19.56 -4.61
CA LYS A 444 0.38 -20.18 -4.06
C LYS A 444 0.00 -19.53 -2.71
N ARG A 445 -1.28 -19.64 -2.31
CA ARG A 445 -1.90 -18.87 -1.21
C ARG A 445 -2.13 -19.67 0.08
N ASN A 446 -1.18 -20.55 0.44
CA ASN A 446 -1.39 -21.57 1.46
C ASN A 446 -1.13 -21.09 2.91
N TRP A 447 -0.42 -19.98 3.11
CA TRP A 447 -0.34 -19.34 4.43
C TRP A 447 -1.66 -18.64 4.76
N LEU A 448 -1.87 -18.30 6.02
CA LEU A 448 -3.02 -17.51 6.47
C LEU A 448 -2.52 -16.18 7.08
N LYS A 449 -3.36 -15.16 7.01
CA LYS A 449 -3.19 -13.91 7.76
C LYS A 449 -4.47 -13.57 8.53
N VAL A 450 -4.33 -13.33 9.82
CA VAL A 450 -5.40 -12.83 10.70
C VAL A 450 -5.11 -11.37 10.99
N LYS A 451 -6.16 -10.55 11.05
CA LYS A 451 -6.11 -9.10 11.23
C LYS A 451 -7.35 -8.58 11.96
N LYS A 452 -7.23 -7.41 12.57
CA LYS A 452 -8.35 -6.57 13.05
C LYS A 452 -9.49 -6.46 12.01
N ASP A 453 -9.18 -6.21 10.72
CA ASP A 453 -10.18 -6.02 9.65
C ASP A 453 -10.85 -7.31 9.11
N TYR A 454 -10.48 -8.51 9.57
CA TYR A 454 -11.10 -9.78 9.13
C TYR A 454 -11.88 -10.52 10.22
N LEU A 455 -11.66 -10.17 11.47
CA LEU A 455 -12.26 -10.84 12.63
C LEU A 455 -13.72 -10.42 12.81
N PHE A 456 -14.56 -11.38 13.24
CA PHE A 456 -15.99 -11.17 13.52
C PHE A 456 -16.73 -10.40 12.41
N GLU A 457 -16.50 -10.82 11.15
CA GLU A 457 -17.14 -10.24 9.96
C GLU A 457 -16.80 -8.76 9.71
N GLY A 458 -15.74 -8.23 10.35
CA GLY A 458 -15.34 -6.84 10.29
C GLY A 458 -15.83 -6.00 11.48
N LYS A 459 -16.53 -6.58 12.46
CA LYS A 459 -17.00 -5.87 13.68
C LYS A 459 -15.86 -5.32 14.56
N MET A 460 -14.63 -5.77 14.36
CA MET A 460 -13.43 -5.21 15.00
C MET A 460 -12.70 -4.15 14.15
N ALA A 461 -13.13 -3.89 12.91
CA ALA A 461 -12.48 -2.94 12.01
C ALA A 461 -12.79 -1.48 12.39
N ASP A 462 -11.92 -0.54 12.01
CA ASP A 462 -12.19 0.88 12.19
C ASP A 462 -13.11 1.39 11.06
N THR A 463 -14.24 2.01 11.44
CA THR A 463 -15.28 2.47 10.52
C THR A 463 -15.65 3.93 10.75
N ALA A 464 -16.12 4.62 9.71
CA ALA A 464 -16.71 5.95 9.81
C ALA A 464 -17.85 6.11 8.77
N ASP A 465 -18.94 6.74 9.18
CA ASP A 465 -20.03 7.19 8.30
C ASP A 465 -19.63 8.53 7.66
N LEU A 466 -19.33 8.52 6.35
CA LEU A 466 -18.82 9.69 5.63
C LEU A 466 -19.73 10.08 4.46
N VAL A 467 -19.77 11.37 4.14
CA VAL A 467 -20.56 11.91 3.02
C VAL A 467 -19.76 11.81 1.72
N VAL A 468 -20.44 11.43 0.63
CA VAL A 468 -19.87 11.50 -0.73
C VAL A 468 -19.81 12.97 -1.16
N LEU A 469 -18.60 13.54 -1.32
CA LEU A 469 -18.41 14.93 -1.76
C LEU A 469 -18.19 15.07 -3.27
N GLY A 470 -17.82 13.98 -3.95
CA GLY A 470 -17.60 13.93 -5.39
C GLY A 470 -17.06 12.57 -5.86
N ALA A 471 -16.80 12.43 -7.16
CA ALA A 471 -16.39 11.18 -7.77
C ALA A 471 -15.47 11.35 -8.99
N TRP A 472 -14.67 10.32 -9.26
CA TRP A 472 -13.93 10.14 -10.52
C TRP A 472 -14.54 9.03 -11.36
N TYR A 473 -14.36 9.14 -12.67
CA TYR A 473 -14.64 8.07 -13.61
C TYR A 473 -13.69 6.88 -13.40
N GLY A 474 -14.19 5.67 -13.66
CA GLY A 474 -13.40 4.45 -13.61
C GLY A 474 -12.48 4.28 -14.81
N SER A 475 -11.86 3.10 -14.93
CA SER A 475 -11.01 2.77 -16.08
C SER A 475 -11.13 1.31 -16.49
N GLY A 476 -10.79 1.01 -17.75
CA GLY A 476 -11.12 -0.28 -18.37
C GLY A 476 -12.63 -0.49 -18.38
N LYS A 477 -13.09 -1.61 -17.80
CA LYS A 477 -14.52 -1.95 -17.72
C LYS A 477 -15.42 -0.95 -16.96
N LYS A 478 -14.83 0.04 -16.26
CA LYS A 478 -15.56 1.11 -15.57
C LYS A 478 -15.36 2.51 -16.19
N GLY A 479 -14.87 2.61 -17.42
CA GLY A 479 -14.91 3.88 -18.18
C GLY A 479 -16.34 4.39 -18.31
N GLY A 480 -16.54 5.72 -18.30
CA GLY A 480 -17.85 6.37 -18.35
C GLY A 480 -18.70 6.25 -17.08
N VAL A 481 -18.35 5.34 -16.17
CA VAL A 481 -19.06 5.12 -14.90
C VAL A 481 -18.29 5.74 -13.74
N LEU A 482 -18.98 6.48 -12.87
CA LEU A 482 -18.40 6.96 -11.61
C LEU A 482 -18.13 5.76 -10.70
N SER A 483 -16.86 5.46 -10.41
CA SER A 483 -16.48 4.24 -9.67
C SER A 483 -15.41 4.46 -8.60
N ILE A 484 -15.08 5.72 -8.31
CA ILE A 484 -14.12 6.11 -7.28
C ILE A 484 -14.67 7.37 -6.62
N PHE A 485 -14.73 7.42 -5.30
CA PHE A 485 -15.51 8.42 -4.58
C PHE A 485 -14.64 9.17 -3.56
N LEU A 486 -14.85 10.48 -3.46
CA LEU A 486 -14.23 11.36 -2.48
C LEU A 486 -15.13 11.43 -1.25
N MET A 487 -14.68 10.87 -0.13
CA MET A 487 -15.42 10.81 1.13
C MET A 487 -14.93 11.90 2.08
N GLY A 488 -15.85 12.53 2.80
CA GLY A 488 -15.53 13.58 3.75
C GLY A 488 -16.52 13.73 4.90
N CYS A 489 -16.18 14.67 5.79
CA CYS A 489 -16.91 15.03 7.00
C CYS A 489 -17.19 16.54 7.02
N TYR A 490 -18.17 16.97 7.81
CA TYR A 490 -18.40 18.39 8.05
C TYR A 490 -17.54 18.89 9.23
N ASP A 491 -17.10 20.14 9.16
CA ASP A 491 -16.46 20.85 10.27
C ASP A 491 -17.37 21.98 10.74
N ALA A 492 -17.91 21.83 11.95
CA ALA A 492 -18.79 22.81 12.56
C ALA A 492 -18.08 24.12 12.93
N MET A 493 -16.78 24.08 13.25
CA MET A 493 -15.99 25.26 13.64
C MET A 493 -15.53 26.04 12.40
N GLY A 494 -15.03 25.35 11.38
CA GLY A 494 -14.67 25.92 10.08
C GLY A 494 -15.87 26.22 9.17
N ARG A 495 -17.06 25.70 9.50
CA ARG A 495 -18.33 25.80 8.72
C ARG A 495 -18.19 25.32 7.27
N MET A 496 -17.41 24.27 7.04
CA MET A 496 -17.07 23.76 5.70
C MET A 496 -16.88 22.25 5.68
N TRP A 497 -16.92 21.65 4.51
CA TRP A 497 -16.65 20.23 4.28
C TRP A 497 -15.16 19.98 4.12
N LYS A 498 -14.69 18.91 4.75
CA LYS A 498 -13.29 18.46 4.73
C LYS A 498 -13.18 17.04 4.19
N THR A 499 -12.13 16.80 3.41
CA THR A 499 -11.85 15.50 2.79
C THR A 499 -11.16 14.55 3.76
N VAL A 500 -11.57 13.29 3.75
CA VAL A 500 -11.07 12.24 4.65
C VAL A 500 -10.38 11.12 3.86
N THR A 501 -11.00 10.59 2.80
CA THR A 501 -10.40 9.49 2.03
C THR A 501 -10.94 9.38 0.60
N LYS A 502 -10.24 8.61 -0.23
CA LYS A 502 -10.62 8.27 -1.60
C LYS A 502 -10.86 6.77 -1.70
N VAL A 503 -12.12 6.37 -1.93
CA VAL A 503 -12.54 4.96 -1.92
C VAL A 503 -12.89 4.45 -3.31
N HIS A 504 -12.46 3.24 -3.65
CA HIS A 504 -12.60 2.64 -4.99
C HIS A 504 -13.05 1.15 -4.95
N SER A 505 -13.53 0.68 -3.79
CA SER A 505 -13.92 -0.72 -3.59
C SER A 505 -14.98 -0.85 -2.51
N GLY A 506 -15.77 -1.92 -2.57
CA GLY A 506 -16.89 -2.19 -1.67
C GLY A 506 -18.17 -2.56 -2.41
N LEU A 507 -18.45 -1.83 -3.50
CA LEU A 507 -19.60 -2.09 -4.39
C LEU A 507 -19.26 -3.16 -5.44
N ASP A 508 -20.26 -3.97 -5.79
CA ASP A 508 -20.26 -4.74 -7.02
C ASP A 508 -20.63 -3.87 -8.25
N ASP A 509 -20.64 -4.48 -9.44
CA ASP A 509 -20.84 -3.76 -10.69
C ASP A 509 -22.30 -3.35 -10.94
N ALA A 510 -23.28 -4.00 -10.31
CA ALA A 510 -24.70 -3.62 -10.39
C ALA A 510 -24.98 -2.42 -9.48
N THR A 511 -24.64 -2.52 -8.19
CA THR A 511 -24.80 -1.41 -7.23
C THR A 511 -23.99 -0.18 -7.65
N ASN A 512 -22.79 -0.34 -8.23
CA ASN A 512 -22.02 0.79 -8.75
C ASN A 512 -22.73 1.48 -9.93
N SER A 513 -23.56 0.78 -10.71
CA SER A 513 -24.31 1.36 -11.81
C SER A 513 -25.51 2.19 -11.29
N GLU A 514 -26.24 1.69 -10.30
CA GLU A 514 -27.30 2.42 -9.58
C GLU A 514 -26.75 3.66 -8.86
N VAL A 515 -25.58 3.53 -8.23
CA VAL A 515 -24.85 4.64 -7.59
C VAL A 515 -24.38 5.67 -8.62
N HIS A 516 -23.95 5.26 -9.82
CA HIS A 516 -23.62 6.21 -10.89
C HIS A 516 -24.85 6.99 -11.35
N GLU A 517 -25.96 6.30 -11.65
CA GLU A 517 -27.22 6.91 -12.10
C GLU A 517 -27.81 7.89 -11.07
N SER A 518 -27.70 7.60 -9.78
CA SER A 518 -28.16 8.50 -8.72
C SER A 518 -27.21 9.69 -8.50
N LEU A 519 -25.89 9.44 -8.39
CA LEU A 519 -24.92 10.50 -8.13
C LEU A 519 -24.76 11.48 -9.30
N ILE A 520 -24.75 11.03 -10.56
CA ILE A 520 -24.49 11.91 -11.72
C ILE A 520 -25.50 13.07 -11.81
N LYS A 521 -26.72 12.87 -11.31
CA LYS A 521 -27.80 13.87 -11.23
C LYS A 521 -27.53 14.91 -10.12
N LEU A 522 -26.94 14.47 -9.00
CA LEU A 522 -26.58 15.29 -7.83
C LEU A 522 -25.21 15.99 -7.97
N THR A 523 -24.35 15.56 -8.89
CA THR A 523 -23.02 16.12 -9.11
C THR A 523 -22.90 17.02 -10.35
N GLU A 524 -21.86 17.83 -10.42
CA GLU A 524 -21.43 18.64 -11.57
C GLU A 524 -19.90 18.60 -11.78
N ARG A 525 -19.45 18.91 -13.00
CA ARG A 525 -18.03 18.84 -13.38
C ARG A 525 -17.29 20.09 -12.92
N VAL A 526 -16.09 19.92 -12.34
CA VAL A 526 -15.34 21.01 -11.69
C VAL A 526 -13.88 21.08 -12.18
N ASP A 527 -13.34 22.30 -12.30
CA ASP A 527 -11.91 22.51 -12.57
C ASP A 527 -11.11 22.53 -11.25
N ALA A 528 -9.91 21.96 -11.25
CA ALA A 528 -9.03 21.95 -10.07
C ALA A 528 -8.52 23.35 -9.65
N ASN A 529 -8.87 24.41 -10.37
CA ASN A 529 -8.63 25.80 -10.02
C ASN A 529 -9.86 26.52 -9.45
N ASP A 530 -11.06 25.98 -9.61
CA ASP A 530 -12.34 26.58 -9.20
C ASP A 530 -13.09 25.64 -8.24
N ILE A 531 -12.56 25.52 -7.02
CA ILE A 531 -13.11 24.64 -5.99
C ILE A 531 -14.19 25.42 -5.21
N PRO A 532 -15.43 24.90 -5.08
CA PRO A 532 -16.49 25.59 -4.36
C PRO A 532 -16.14 25.95 -2.91
N ASN A 533 -16.52 27.16 -2.47
CA ASN A 533 -16.21 27.70 -1.14
C ASN A 533 -16.69 26.84 0.05
N TRP A 534 -17.62 25.90 -0.16
CA TRP A 534 -18.07 24.96 0.86
C TRP A 534 -17.08 23.79 1.11
N LEU A 535 -16.04 23.62 0.28
CA LEU A 535 -15.10 22.49 0.30
C LEU A 535 -13.65 22.92 0.48
N LEU A 536 -12.99 22.44 1.54
CA LEU A 536 -11.54 22.47 1.65
C LEU A 536 -10.94 21.20 1.04
N CYS A 537 -10.38 21.30 -0.17
CA CYS A 537 -9.73 20.17 -0.87
C CYS A 537 -8.38 20.57 -1.48
N SER A 538 -7.40 19.67 -1.40
CA SER A 538 -6.10 19.81 -2.08
C SER A 538 -6.26 19.63 -3.59
N LYS A 539 -5.61 20.45 -4.43
CA LYS A 539 -5.73 20.38 -5.91
C LYS A 539 -5.41 19.00 -6.52
N SER A 540 -4.62 18.17 -5.83
CA SER A 540 -4.30 16.78 -6.23
C SER A 540 -5.43 15.77 -5.97
N LEU A 541 -6.44 16.14 -5.17
CA LEU A 541 -7.59 15.31 -4.79
C LEU A 541 -8.92 15.86 -5.32
N VAL A 542 -8.92 16.88 -6.18
CA VAL A 542 -10.14 17.33 -6.85
C VAL A 542 -10.69 16.19 -7.73
N PRO A 543 -11.97 15.83 -7.57
CA PRO A 543 -12.64 14.81 -8.37
C PRO A 543 -13.08 15.35 -9.74
N ASP A 544 -13.37 14.44 -10.67
CA ASP A 544 -13.87 14.82 -12.00
C ASP A 544 -15.25 15.49 -11.88
N VAL A 545 -16.05 15.08 -10.90
CA VAL A 545 -17.31 15.74 -10.50
C VAL A 545 -17.41 15.95 -8.99
N LEU A 546 -17.97 17.09 -8.54
CA LEU A 546 -18.31 17.40 -7.14
C LEU A 546 -19.83 17.45 -6.93
N ALA A 547 -20.27 17.38 -5.68
CA ALA A 547 -21.67 17.58 -5.28
C ALA A 547 -22.16 19.01 -5.60
N LYS A 548 -23.37 19.15 -6.17
CA LYS A 548 -24.07 20.45 -6.29
C LYS A 548 -24.50 20.99 -4.92
N ASP A 549 -24.93 20.08 -4.05
CA ASP A 549 -25.33 20.36 -2.67
C ASP A 549 -24.88 19.19 -1.78
N PRO A 550 -23.84 19.36 -0.94
CA PRO A 550 -23.34 18.29 -0.09
C PRO A 550 -24.35 17.82 0.97
N LEU A 551 -25.38 18.61 1.30
CA LEU A 551 -26.43 18.18 2.24
C LEU A 551 -27.43 17.18 1.63
N LYS A 552 -27.48 17.08 0.29
CA LYS A 552 -28.29 16.10 -0.46
C LYS A 552 -27.53 14.84 -0.85
N MET A 553 -26.23 14.76 -0.54
CA MET A 553 -25.39 13.61 -0.91
C MET A 553 -25.58 12.45 0.08
N PRO A 554 -25.43 11.19 -0.38
CA PRO A 554 -25.58 10.03 0.48
C PRO A 554 -24.42 9.89 1.47
N VAL A 555 -24.75 9.34 2.64
CA VAL A 555 -23.78 8.89 3.65
C VAL A 555 -23.46 7.42 3.39
N TRP A 556 -22.18 7.05 3.41
CA TRP A 556 -21.74 5.65 3.32
C TRP A 556 -20.81 5.30 4.49
N GLU A 557 -20.97 4.09 4.98
CA GLU A 557 -20.09 3.49 5.98
C GLU A 557 -18.80 3.05 5.28
N ILE A 558 -17.68 3.66 5.68
CA ILE A 558 -16.35 3.38 5.14
C ILE A 558 -15.53 2.65 6.20
N THR A 559 -15.14 1.42 5.90
CA THR A 559 -14.26 0.59 6.74
C THR A 559 -12.82 0.65 6.26
N GLY A 560 -11.87 0.74 7.19
CA GLY A 560 -10.44 0.65 6.94
C GLY A 560 -9.74 -0.46 7.73
N ALA A 561 -8.43 -0.57 7.53
CA ALA A 561 -7.57 -1.35 8.42
C ALA A 561 -7.19 -0.57 9.70
N GLU A 562 -7.09 0.76 9.57
CA GLU A 562 -6.74 1.73 10.63
C GLU A 562 -7.07 3.16 10.15
N PHE A 563 -7.19 4.11 11.09
CA PHE A 563 -7.09 5.54 10.80
C PHE A 563 -5.62 6.00 10.83
N THR A 564 -5.25 6.92 9.94
CA THR A 564 -3.88 7.39 9.70
C THR A 564 -3.83 8.90 9.57
N LYS A 565 -2.62 9.50 9.59
CA LYS A 565 -2.41 10.91 9.21
C LYS A 565 -1.81 11.02 7.80
N SER A 566 -2.35 11.94 7.00
CA SER A 566 -2.02 12.20 5.60
C SER A 566 -2.13 13.70 5.31
N GLU A 567 -1.04 14.30 4.83
CA GLU A 567 -0.96 15.71 4.43
C GLU A 567 -1.88 16.07 3.24
N ALA A 568 -2.35 15.07 2.48
CA ALA A 568 -3.23 15.30 1.33
C ALA A 568 -4.68 15.61 1.73
N HIS A 569 -5.13 15.14 2.90
CA HIS A 569 -6.51 15.23 3.37
C HIS A 569 -6.71 16.33 4.41
N SER A 570 -7.84 17.03 4.31
CA SER A 570 -8.10 18.29 5.01
C SER A 570 -8.83 18.12 6.36
N ALA A 571 -9.33 16.93 6.68
CA ALA A 571 -9.96 16.58 7.96
C ALA A 571 -8.95 16.43 9.10
N SER A 572 -8.28 17.53 9.47
CA SER A 572 -7.16 17.54 10.44
C SER A 572 -6.05 16.53 10.09
N GLY A 573 -5.85 16.31 8.79
CA GLY A 573 -4.95 15.30 8.26
C GLY A 573 -5.42 13.85 8.45
N ILE A 574 -6.60 13.55 8.97
CA ILE A 574 -7.07 12.17 9.19
C ILE A 574 -7.43 11.53 7.84
N SER A 575 -7.02 10.26 7.66
CA SER A 575 -7.41 9.45 6.52
C SER A 575 -7.51 7.96 6.85
N ILE A 576 -8.37 7.25 6.14
CA ILE A 576 -8.63 5.81 6.34
C ILE A 576 -7.70 4.98 5.45
N ARG A 577 -6.97 4.02 6.02
CA ARG A 577 -6.06 3.13 5.28
C ARG A 577 -6.79 1.91 4.72
N PHE A 578 -6.56 1.63 3.43
CA PHE A 578 -7.27 0.60 2.66
C PHE A 578 -8.81 0.72 2.74
N PRO A 579 -9.38 1.91 2.42
CA PRO A 579 -10.80 2.18 2.59
C PRO A 579 -11.67 1.30 1.68
N ARG A 580 -12.82 0.88 2.20
CA ARG A 580 -13.86 0.14 1.49
C ARG A 580 -15.22 0.66 1.89
N ILE A 581 -16.16 0.77 0.96
CA ILE A 581 -17.57 0.96 1.28
C ILE A 581 -18.08 -0.38 1.84
N THR A 582 -18.59 -0.41 3.07
CA THR A 582 -19.22 -1.60 3.66
C THR A 582 -20.74 -1.53 3.64
N ARG A 583 -21.32 -0.34 3.77
CA ARG A 583 -22.78 -0.15 3.77
C ARG A 583 -23.16 1.22 3.21
N LEU A 584 -24.18 1.24 2.35
CA LEU A 584 -24.86 2.47 1.94
C LEU A 584 -25.83 2.85 3.08
N ARG A 585 -25.69 4.04 3.68
CA ARG A 585 -26.50 4.47 4.84
C ARG A 585 -27.73 5.25 4.38
N SER A 586 -28.72 4.55 3.83
CA SER A 586 -30.06 5.12 3.57
C SER A 586 -30.79 5.54 4.86
N ASP A 587 -30.30 5.09 6.02
CA ASP A 587 -30.73 5.44 7.37
C ASP A 587 -30.07 6.72 7.94
N LYS A 588 -29.23 7.44 7.17
CA LYS A 588 -28.57 8.68 7.60
C LYS A 588 -28.57 9.78 6.54
N THR A 589 -28.89 11.01 6.97
CA THR A 589 -28.64 12.23 6.18
C THR A 589 -27.21 12.72 6.36
N ALA A 590 -26.75 13.62 5.48
CA ALA A 590 -25.42 14.23 5.57
C ALA A 590 -25.14 14.99 6.89
N LYS A 591 -26.17 15.31 7.68
CA LYS A 591 -26.04 15.92 9.03
C LYS A 591 -25.77 14.89 10.15
N GLU A 592 -25.99 13.61 9.87
CA GLU A 592 -25.86 12.50 10.82
C GLU A 592 -24.64 11.60 10.50
N ALA A 593 -23.90 11.94 9.45
CA ALA A 593 -22.54 11.45 9.21
C ALA A 593 -21.60 11.88 10.37
N ASN A 594 -20.43 11.25 10.47
CA ASN A 594 -19.42 11.70 11.43
C ASN A 594 -18.87 13.08 11.01
N ASP A 595 -18.84 14.00 11.97
CA ASP A 595 -18.20 15.30 11.83
C ASP A 595 -16.69 15.21 12.14
N LEU A 596 -15.98 16.34 12.03
CA LEU A 596 -14.54 16.38 12.29
C LEU A 596 -14.17 16.00 13.73
N ALA A 597 -14.94 16.46 14.72
CA ALA A 597 -14.65 16.21 16.13
C ALA A 597 -14.83 14.72 16.47
N HIS A 598 -15.92 14.11 16.03
CA HIS A 598 -16.14 12.67 16.21
C HIS A 598 -15.09 11.83 15.47
N LEU A 599 -14.60 12.30 14.31
CA LEU A 599 -13.52 11.62 13.59
C LEU A 599 -12.17 11.72 14.32
N GLU A 600 -11.92 12.82 15.04
CA GLU A 600 -10.76 12.97 15.92
C GLU A 600 -10.86 12.04 17.14
N ASP A 601 -12.03 11.94 17.78
CA ASP A 601 -12.30 10.96 18.85
C ASP A 601 -12.08 9.51 18.38
N LEU A 602 -12.58 9.14 17.20
CA LEU A 602 -12.38 7.81 16.60
C LEU A 602 -10.91 7.51 16.30
N PHE A 603 -10.15 8.50 15.81
CA PHE A 603 -8.70 8.36 15.55
C PHE A 603 -7.91 8.10 16.83
N ASP A 604 -8.28 8.74 17.93
CA ASP A 604 -7.61 8.57 19.22
C ASP A 604 -8.05 7.28 19.94
N ALA A 605 -9.34 6.93 19.86
CA ALA A 605 -9.87 5.68 20.40
C ALA A 605 -9.27 4.44 19.69
N SER A 606 -9.13 4.47 18.36
CA SER A 606 -8.57 3.38 17.53
C SER A 606 -7.17 2.93 18.01
N LYS A 607 -6.35 3.88 18.51
CA LYS A 607 -4.99 3.62 19.03
C LYS A 607 -4.92 3.15 20.48
N LYS A 608 -5.90 3.53 21.29
CA LYS A 608 -5.91 3.36 22.75
C LYS A 608 -6.70 2.12 23.19
N ASN A 609 -7.83 1.84 22.54
CA ASN A 609 -8.85 0.91 23.01
C ASN A 609 -9.12 -0.22 21.99
N VAL A 610 -8.13 -1.07 21.72
CA VAL A 610 -8.31 -2.24 20.86
C VAL A 610 -9.08 -3.33 21.63
N ASN A 611 -10.41 -3.34 21.53
CA ASN A 611 -11.25 -4.35 22.17
C ASN A 611 -10.92 -5.75 21.63
N VAL A 612 -10.32 -6.60 22.47
CA VAL A 612 -10.04 -8.02 22.18
C VAL A 612 -10.99 -8.96 22.95
N ASP A 613 -11.97 -8.43 23.68
CA ASP A 613 -12.90 -9.22 24.49
C ASP A 613 -13.66 -10.22 23.61
N LEU A 614 -13.98 -9.85 22.37
CA LEU A 614 -14.59 -10.75 21.38
C LEU A 614 -13.69 -11.96 21.03
N LEU A 615 -12.36 -11.81 21.00
CA LEU A 615 -11.43 -12.92 20.80
C LEU A 615 -11.38 -13.84 22.03
N LEU A 616 -11.47 -13.27 23.23
CA LEU A 616 -11.29 -13.99 24.49
C LEU A 616 -12.60 -14.62 25.01
N ALA A 617 -13.76 -14.03 24.74
CA ALA A 617 -15.08 -14.54 25.16
C ALA A 617 -15.36 -15.95 24.62
N ASN A 618 -14.88 -16.27 23.41
CA ASN A 618 -15.01 -17.59 22.80
C ASN A 618 -14.02 -18.64 23.39
N CYS A 619 -13.14 -18.27 24.32
CA CYS A 619 -12.11 -19.16 24.86
C CYS A 619 -12.52 -19.93 26.14
N GLY A 620 -13.65 -19.59 26.75
CA GLY A 620 -14.20 -20.29 27.92
C GLY A 620 -13.56 -19.91 29.26
N ASN A 621 -14.36 -19.94 30.33
CA ASN A 621 -13.93 -19.66 31.69
C ASN A 621 -13.28 -20.89 32.34
N GLU A 622 -11.97 -21.03 32.15
CA GLU A 622 -11.10 -21.80 33.05
C GLU A 622 -10.05 -20.84 33.61
N GLU A 623 -10.08 -20.64 34.93
CA GLU A 623 -9.29 -19.65 35.66
C GLU A 623 -7.85 -20.11 35.86
N GLU A 624 -6.96 -19.72 34.95
CA GLU A 624 -5.53 -19.56 35.26
C GLU A 624 -5.20 -18.06 35.30
N ALA A 625 -4.58 -17.63 36.39
CA ALA A 625 -4.43 -16.22 36.72
C ALA A 625 -3.40 -15.49 35.84
N LEU A 626 -3.89 -14.74 34.85
CA LEU A 626 -3.13 -13.70 34.16
C LEU A 626 -3.74 -12.33 34.51
N ASN A 627 -2.94 -11.47 35.15
CA ASN A 627 -3.34 -10.10 35.48
C ASN A 627 -3.45 -9.25 34.20
N VAL A 628 -4.67 -9.22 33.64
CA VAL A 628 -5.14 -8.19 32.72
C VAL A 628 -6.12 -7.34 33.50
N GLU A 629 -5.82 -6.04 33.66
CA GLU A 629 -6.73 -5.11 34.35
C GLU A 629 -8.04 -4.99 33.55
N LYS A 630 -9.14 -5.45 34.15
CA LYS A 630 -10.48 -5.32 33.55
C LYS A 630 -10.89 -3.84 33.57
N THR A 631 -11.29 -3.32 32.42
CA THR A 631 -11.72 -1.93 32.25
C THR A 631 -12.86 -1.58 33.23
N PRO A 632 -12.80 -0.47 33.99
CA PRO A 632 -13.81 -0.19 35.02
C PRO A 632 -15.20 0.06 34.44
N GLN A 633 -16.15 -0.85 34.71
CA GLN A 633 -17.56 -0.60 34.47
C GLN A 633 -18.12 0.33 35.56
N LYS A 634 -18.70 1.47 35.16
CA LYS A 634 -19.46 2.34 36.07
C LYS A 634 -20.78 1.68 36.45
N GLU A 635 -21.10 1.69 37.74
CA GLU A 635 -22.28 1.02 38.29
C GLU A 635 -23.42 1.98 38.68
N LYS A 636 -24.63 1.41 38.78
CA LYS A 636 -25.81 1.86 39.58
C LYS A 636 -26.45 3.24 39.29
N LYS A 637 -27.60 3.16 38.59
CA LYS A 637 -28.96 3.54 39.06
C LYS A 637 -29.96 2.66 38.31
N LEU A 638 -31.13 2.27 38.81
CA LEU A 638 -31.65 2.04 40.16
C LEU A 638 -32.80 1.00 39.99
N SER A 639 -33.36 0.45 41.07
CA SER A 639 -34.36 -0.62 40.99
C SER A 639 -35.73 -0.16 40.49
N ASP A 640 -36.43 -1.04 39.76
CA ASP A 640 -37.80 -1.38 40.14
C ASP A 640 -38.11 -2.86 39.83
N SER A 641 -39.24 -3.35 40.30
CA SER A 641 -39.58 -4.77 40.45
C SER A 641 -40.80 -5.19 39.64
N ARG A 642 -40.82 -6.46 39.19
CA ARG A 642 -41.99 -7.36 39.31
C ARG A 642 -41.71 -8.79 38.88
N THR A 643 -42.23 -9.68 39.73
CA THR A 643 -42.40 -11.13 39.60
C THR A 643 -42.92 -11.64 38.25
N SER A 644 -42.42 -12.81 37.82
CA SER A 644 -43.27 -14.00 37.65
C SER A 644 -42.44 -15.30 37.62
N SER A 645 -43.10 -16.44 37.83
CA SER A 645 -42.50 -17.72 38.21
C SER A 645 -42.72 -18.81 37.12
N ILE A 646 -42.38 -20.08 37.43
CA ILE A 646 -42.91 -21.31 36.79
C ILE A 646 -42.30 -21.62 35.39
N LYS A 647 -41.88 -22.86 35.02
CA LYS A 647 -41.97 -24.20 35.66
C LYS A 647 -40.75 -25.08 35.32
N LYS A 648 -40.45 -26.08 36.16
CA LYS A 648 -39.55 -27.21 35.85
C LYS A 648 -40.30 -28.31 35.09
N LEU A 649 -39.56 -29.19 34.40
CA LEU A 649 -39.90 -30.63 34.33
C LEU A 649 -38.62 -31.49 34.41
N LYS A 650 -38.75 -32.74 34.87
CA LYS A 650 -37.66 -33.72 35.13
C LYS A 650 -37.86 -35.01 34.31
N ARG A 651 -36.79 -35.81 34.16
CA ARG A 651 -36.67 -37.29 34.35
C ARG A 651 -35.15 -37.62 34.30
N SER A 652 -34.47 -38.22 35.30
CA SER A 652 -34.53 -39.58 35.92
C SER A 652 -34.06 -40.71 34.98
N LYS A 653 -33.35 -41.79 35.37
CA LYS A 653 -33.03 -42.50 36.66
C LYS A 653 -31.81 -43.45 36.37
N THR A 654 -31.03 -44.13 37.23
CA THR A 654 -30.95 -44.44 38.69
C THR A 654 -29.50 -44.88 39.06
N GLY A 655 -29.05 -44.69 40.32
CA GLY A 655 -27.94 -45.45 40.97
C GLY A 655 -26.50 -45.20 40.47
N SER A 656 -25.45 -45.65 41.16
CA SER A 656 -25.37 -46.13 42.57
C SER A 656 -23.93 -46.42 43.01
N ASP A 657 -23.48 -46.36 44.28
CA ASP A 657 -23.88 -45.61 45.51
C ASP A 657 -22.75 -45.78 46.59
N ASP A 658 -22.76 -44.98 47.66
CA ASP A 658 -22.06 -45.08 48.97
C ASP A 658 -20.51 -44.96 49.18
N GLU A 659 -20.16 -44.69 50.45
CA GLU A 659 -19.05 -43.97 51.10
C GLU A 659 -17.57 -44.48 51.03
N ALA A 660 -16.59 -43.57 51.22
CA ALA A 660 -15.65 -43.55 52.38
C ALA A 660 -14.52 -42.48 52.29
N VAL A 661 -14.09 -41.94 53.45
CA VAL A 661 -13.04 -40.90 53.72
C VAL A 661 -12.60 -41.06 55.20
N PRO A 662 -11.39 -40.68 55.74
CA PRO A 662 -10.09 -40.14 55.23
C PRO A 662 -8.93 -41.17 55.50
N PRO A 663 -7.61 -40.90 55.80
CA PRO A 663 -6.88 -39.64 55.98
C PRO A 663 -5.44 -39.49 55.43
N VAL A 664 -4.91 -38.28 55.67
CA VAL A 664 -3.61 -37.70 55.28
C VAL A 664 -2.39 -38.45 55.82
N SER A 665 -1.30 -38.48 55.04
CA SER A 665 0.07 -38.61 55.57
C SER A 665 1.01 -37.56 54.95
N LYS A 666 2.07 -37.17 55.68
CA LYS A 666 3.07 -36.17 55.26
C LYS A 666 4.42 -36.84 54.99
N ARG A 667 5.13 -36.47 53.92
CA ARG A 667 6.60 -36.49 53.88
C ARG A 667 7.20 -35.49 52.88
N LYS A 668 8.51 -35.29 52.96
CA LYS A 668 9.25 -34.11 52.50
C LYS A 668 9.92 -34.27 51.13
N GLU A 669 10.08 -33.12 50.48
CA GLU A 669 11.26 -32.65 49.72
C GLU A 669 12.00 -33.62 48.77
N GLN A 670 12.07 -33.23 47.49
CA GLN A 670 13.35 -33.05 46.83
C GLN A 670 13.31 -31.87 45.85
N LYS A 671 14.29 -30.97 45.93
CA LYS A 671 14.53 -29.97 44.89
C LYS A 671 15.24 -30.64 43.71
N VAL A 672 14.80 -30.36 42.49
CA VAL A 672 15.59 -30.59 41.28
C VAL A 672 15.57 -29.30 40.47
N ASP A 673 16.71 -28.63 40.38
CA ASP A 673 16.86 -27.47 39.50
C ASP A 673 16.69 -27.89 38.03
N ARG A 674 15.85 -27.16 37.30
CA ARG A 674 15.78 -27.20 35.84
C ARG A 674 15.85 -25.78 35.31
N SER A 675 17.08 -25.36 35.02
CA SER A 675 17.37 -24.11 34.32
C SER A 675 16.64 -24.07 32.96
N LEU A 676 15.90 -22.99 32.73
CA LEU A 676 15.18 -22.77 31.49
C LEU A 676 16.14 -22.46 30.33
N SER A 677 15.81 -22.94 29.13
CA SER A 677 16.64 -22.73 27.94
C SER A 677 16.52 -21.29 27.40
N PRO A 678 17.50 -20.79 26.62
CA PRO A 678 17.55 -19.38 26.21
C PRO A 678 16.39 -18.91 25.30
N SER A 679 15.67 -19.82 24.65
CA SER A 679 14.67 -19.51 23.62
C SER A 679 13.43 -18.78 24.12
N GLN A 680 13.13 -18.81 25.42
CA GLN A 680 11.95 -18.16 25.99
C GLN A 680 12.12 -16.66 26.31
N LYS A 681 13.27 -16.04 26.00
CA LYS A 681 13.54 -14.62 26.34
C LYS A 681 13.05 -13.58 25.32
N GLY A 682 12.86 -13.94 24.04
CA GLY A 682 12.57 -12.95 22.97
C GLY A 682 11.28 -12.16 23.18
N MET A 683 10.19 -12.86 23.51
CA MET A 683 8.79 -12.39 23.52
C MET A 683 8.44 -11.27 24.54
N LYS A 684 9.44 -10.66 25.18
CA LYS A 684 9.33 -9.60 26.20
C LYS A 684 9.93 -8.24 25.80
N GLU A 685 10.71 -8.14 24.72
CA GLU A 685 11.27 -6.82 24.33
C GLU A 685 10.27 -5.95 23.57
N PHE A 686 9.58 -6.50 22.55
CA PHE A 686 8.66 -5.75 21.68
C PHE A 686 7.29 -5.43 22.31
N PHE A 687 6.94 -6.03 23.45
CA PHE A 687 5.62 -5.90 24.08
C PHE A 687 5.61 -4.92 25.27
N LYS A 688 6.59 -4.02 25.34
CA LYS A 688 6.60 -2.90 26.30
C LYS A 688 5.72 -1.77 25.74
N PRO A 689 4.81 -1.17 26.53
CA PRO A 689 4.03 -0.03 26.08
C PRO A 689 4.91 1.12 25.57
N ILE A 690 4.55 1.68 24.42
CA ILE A 690 5.23 2.83 23.83
C ILE A 690 5.02 4.03 24.76
N LYS A 691 6.09 4.49 25.43
CA LYS A 691 6.10 5.84 25.98
C LYS A 691 6.10 6.83 24.83
N GLU A 692 5.26 7.86 24.92
CA GLU A 692 5.03 8.82 23.85
C GLU A 692 6.35 9.43 23.34
N LEU A 693 6.57 9.37 22.01
CA LEU A 693 7.74 10.00 21.40
C LEU A 693 7.60 11.53 21.48
N LYS A 694 8.32 12.14 22.42
CA LYS A 694 8.64 13.56 22.35
C LYS A 694 9.77 13.77 21.35
N SER A 695 9.52 14.60 20.34
CA SER A 695 10.51 14.92 19.30
C SER A 695 11.53 15.94 19.82
N GLU A 696 12.50 15.50 20.60
CA GLU A 696 13.61 16.35 21.05
C GLU A 696 14.63 16.57 19.92
N VAL A 697 14.73 17.82 19.47
CA VAL A 697 15.75 18.26 18.51
C VAL A 697 17.09 18.41 19.24
N LYS A 698 18.13 17.71 18.76
CA LYS A 698 19.46 17.73 19.37
C LYS A 698 20.04 19.16 19.42
N LYS A 699 20.42 19.60 20.62
CA LYS A 699 21.50 20.59 20.83
C LYS A 699 22.82 19.86 21.02
N GLU A 700 23.92 20.45 20.58
CA GLU A 700 25.25 19.84 20.70
C GLU A 700 26.02 20.32 21.94
N THR A 701 26.41 19.34 22.76
CA THR A 701 27.57 19.31 23.68
C THR A 701 27.66 20.32 24.85
N LYS A 702 28.60 20.05 25.78
CA LYS A 702 28.71 20.64 27.12
C LYS A 702 30.12 21.15 27.40
N MET A 703 30.27 22.08 28.36
CA MET A 703 30.90 21.81 29.67
C MET A 703 30.58 22.92 30.70
N GLU A 704 30.36 22.49 31.95
CA GLU A 704 30.67 23.09 33.29
C GLU A 704 30.96 24.61 33.48
N GLU A 705 30.61 25.28 34.58
CA GLU A 705 30.04 24.85 35.90
C GLU A 705 29.34 26.02 36.67
N LYS A 706 28.77 25.72 37.86
CA LYS A 706 28.42 26.62 39.01
C LYS A 706 27.28 27.66 38.90
N MET A 707 26.12 27.25 39.43
CA MET A 707 25.40 27.87 40.58
C MET A 707 25.42 29.41 40.78
N LEU A 708 24.31 30.11 40.46
CA LEU A 708 23.33 30.64 41.45
C LEU A 708 22.09 31.29 40.78
N ASN A 709 20.98 31.37 41.52
CA ASN A 709 19.85 32.30 41.30
C ASN A 709 20.02 33.51 42.27
N PRO A 710 19.33 34.66 42.12
CA PRO A 710 18.11 34.90 41.33
C PRO A 710 18.07 36.21 40.48
N LEU A 711 16.88 36.46 39.89
CA LEU A 711 16.34 37.74 39.35
C LEU A 711 16.75 38.23 37.94
N SER A 712 15.71 38.64 37.19
CA SER A 712 15.71 39.66 36.13
C SER A 712 16.49 39.44 34.83
N SER A 713 15.90 38.71 33.88
CA SER A 713 16.03 39.02 32.45
C SER A 713 14.66 38.96 31.74
N LYS A 714 14.22 40.08 31.14
CA LYS A 714 12.91 40.18 30.48
C LYS A 714 12.92 39.41 29.15
N ILE A 715 11.97 38.49 28.96
CA ILE A 715 11.72 37.84 27.66
C ILE A 715 11.23 38.90 26.67
N LYS A 716 11.99 39.16 25.60
CA LYS A 716 11.64 40.14 24.55
C LYS A 716 10.73 39.50 23.48
N LEU A 717 9.57 39.00 23.90
CA LEU A 717 8.62 38.24 23.07
C LEU A 717 8.23 38.94 21.76
N PHE A 718 8.13 40.27 21.75
CA PHE A 718 7.70 41.06 20.59
C PHE A 718 8.84 41.86 19.92
N ALA A 719 10.10 41.46 20.12
CA ALA A 719 11.26 42.16 19.56
C ALA A 719 11.14 42.41 18.04
N GLY A 720 11.34 43.66 17.63
CA GLY A 720 11.26 44.07 16.21
C GLY A 720 9.85 44.20 15.63
N LEU A 721 8.80 43.93 16.42
CA LEU A 721 7.41 44.17 16.00
C LEU A 721 6.99 45.59 16.35
N ILE A 722 6.63 46.37 15.33
CA ILE A 722 6.06 47.72 15.47
C ILE A 722 4.54 47.61 15.40
N ALA A 723 3.81 48.07 16.42
CA ALA A 723 2.36 47.98 16.49
C ALA A 723 1.67 49.35 16.63
N HIS A 724 0.56 49.52 15.92
CA HIS A 724 -0.41 50.59 16.15
C HIS A 724 -1.62 50.01 16.89
N PHE A 725 -2.06 50.67 17.96
CA PHE A 725 -3.30 50.30 18.67
C PHE A 725 -4.39 51.28 18.24
N THR A 726 -5.58 50.79 17.89
CA THR A 726 -6.72 51.67 17.57
C THR A 726 -7.10 52.53 18.77
N THR A 727 -7.63 53.73 18.53
CA THR A 727 -7.83 54.78 19.56
C THR A 727 -9.04 54.55 20.45
N GLU A 728 -9.00 53.47 21.24
CA GLU A 728 -9.82 53.25 22.42
C GLU A 728 -8.97 53.48 23.68
N LYS A 729 -9.53 54.14 24.71
CA LYS A 729 -8.78 54.43 25.95
C LYS A 729 -8.39 53.16 26.72
N ASP A 730 -9.17 52.09 26.55
CA ASP A 730 -9.08 50.85 27.31
C ASP A 730 -7.89 49.95 26.92
N LEU A 731 -7.27 50.19 25.76
CA LEU A 731 -6.11 49.43 25.28
C LEU A 731 -4.77 49.86 25.94
N SER A 732 -4.78 50.88 26.80
CA SER A 732 -3.58 51.47 27.41
C SER A 732 -2.69 50.44 28.13
N LYS A 733 -3.28 49.58 28.95
CA LYS A 733 -2.57 48.52 29.71
C LYS A 733 -1.90 47.48 28.80
N LEU A 734 -2.51 47.17 27.65
CA LEU A 734 -2.01 46.18 26.70
C LEU A 734 -0.91 46.76 25.79
N ARG A 735 -0.99 48.06 25.48
CA ARG A 735 0.09 48.83 24.86
C ARG A 735 1.35 48.87 25.73
N GLU A 736 1.19 49.04 27.05
CA GLU A 736 2.29 48.97 28.02
C GLU A 736 2.91 47.57 28.09
N GLN A 737 2.09 46.52 28.18
CA GLN A 737 2.56 45.14 28.19
C GLN A 737 3.31 44.77 26.90
N PHE A 738 2.81 45.14 25.72
CA PHE A 738 3.51 44.91 24.45
C PHE A 738 4.90 45.55 24.43
N ALA A 739 5.03 46.77 24.98
CA ALA A 739 6.33 47.44 25.14
C ALA A 739 7.23 46.77 26.20
N GLN A 740 6.66 46.33 27.34
CA GLN A 740 7.39 45.61 28.40
C GLN A 740 8.03 44.31 27.89
N TYR A 741 7.35 43.62 26.97
CA TYR A 741 7.82 42.42 26.26
C TYR A 741 8.59 42.74 24.96
N GLY A 742 9.05 43.98 24.76
CA GLY A 742 10.03 44.36 23.74
C GLY A 742 9.48 44.78 22.37
N GLY A 743 8.17 44.97 22.24
CA GLY A 743 7.53 45.55 21.05
C GLY A 743 7.62 47.07 21.01
N THR A 744 7.47 47.67 19.83
CA THR A 744 7.52 49.13 19.63
C THR A 744 6.13 49.68 19.29
N CYS A 745 5.62 50.62 20.08
CA CYS A 745 4.30 51.24 19.85
C CYS A 745 4.43 52.50 18.99
N THR A 746 3.69 52.60 17.88
CA THR A 746 3.66 53.75 16.97
C THR A 746 2.28 54.38 16.88
N THR A 747 2.22 55.70 16.68
CA THR A 747 1.03 56.45 16.23
C THR A 747 1.02 56.69 14.72
N ASP A 748 2.17 56.51 14.06
CA ASP A 748 2.28 56.55 12.59
C ASP A 748 1.87 55.20 12.00
N THR A 749 0.71 55.19 11.33
CA THR A 749 0.11 54.01 10.68
C THR A 749 0.94 53.46 9.52
N ARG A 750 1.79 54.29 8.89
CA ARG A 750 2.69 53.87 7.79
C ARG A 750 3.93 53.15 8.33
N LYS A 751 4.29 53.37 9.60
CA LYS A 751 5.41 52.67 10.27
C LYS A 751 4.99 51.35 10.94
N ALA A 752 3.71 51.10 11.13
CA ALA A 752 3.20 49.88 11.76
C ALA A 752 3.51 48.59 10.96
N ASN A 753 3.90 47.53 11.66
CA ASN A 753 3.94 46.14 11.16
C ASN A 753 2.64 45.40 11.52
N LEU A 754 2.05 45.74 12.68
CA LEU A 754 0.83 45.17 13.25
C LEU A 754 -0.18 46.28 13.59
N VAL A 755 -1.47 45.97 13.51
CA VAL A 755 -2.57 46.79 14.06
C VAL A 755 -3.37 45.94 15.02
N PHE A 756 -3.58 46.43 16.24
CA PHE A 756 -4.45 45.78 17.23
C PHE A 756 -5.80 46.49 17.35
N TYR A 757 -6.89 45.72 17.23
CA TYR A 757 -8.27 46.17 17.37
C TYR A 757 -9.05 45.36 18.42
N ASN A 758 -10.00 46.03 19.09
CA ASN A 758 -10.90 45.42 20.07
C ASN A 758 -12.08 44.69 19.37
N ASN A 759 -12.72 43.72 20.04
CA ASN A 759 -13.66 42.79 19.39
C ASN A 759 -15.15 43.10 19.58
N ASN A 760 -15.51 44.35 19.92
CA ASN A 760 -16.86 44.70 20.38
C ASN A 760 -17.84 45.13 19.26
N GLY A 761 -17.54 44.83 17.99
CA GLY A 761 -18.43 45.11 16.86
C GLY A 761 -17.90 44.58 15.52
N GLU A 762 -18.73 44.64 14.47
CA GLU A 762 -18.34 44.28 13.11
C GLU A 762 -17.34 45.30 12.54
N LEU A 763 -16.04 44.99 12.66
CA LEU A 763 -14.98 45.87 12.20
C LEU A 763 -14.80 45.74 10.68
N ASP A 764 -15.20 46.75 9.92
CA ASP A 764 -14.97 46.82 8.48
C ASP A 764 -13.47 46.98 8.17
N LEU A 765 -12.83 45.85 7.90
CA LEU A 765 -11.41 45.78 7.55
C LEU A 765 -11.09 46.37 6.17
N GLU A 766 -12.07 46.47 5.25
CA GLU A 766 -11.83 47.05 3.92
C GLU A 766 -11.69 48.58 4.01
N LYS A 767 -12.52 49.25 4.82
CA LYS A 767 -12.42 50.69 5.09
C LYS A 767 -11.14 51.07 5.85
N LEU A 768 -10.63 50.19 6.73
CA LEU A 768 -9.45 50.48 7.56
C LEU A 768 -8.11 50.19 6.87
N ARG A 769 -8.04 49.21 5.95
CA ARG A 769 -6.78 48.77 5.31
C ARG A 769 -6.01 49.89 4.57
N PRO A 770 -6.64 50.85 3.85
CA PRO A 770 -5.93 51.90 3.12
C PRO A 770 -5.12 52.87 3.99
N LEU A 771 -5.39 52.93 5.30
CA LEU A 771 -4.69 53.82 6.24
C LEU A 771 -3.31 53.28 6.66
N TYR A 772 -3.02 52.01 6.38
CA TYR A 772 -1.80 51.31 6.82
C TYR A 772 -0.96 50.84 5.63
N ARG A 773 0.33 50.59 5.86
CA ARG A 773 1.24 50.14 4.80
C ARG A 773 0.89 48.73 4.28
N ARG A 774 1.13 48.46 3.00
CA ARG A 774 0.93 47.11 2.40
C ARG A 774 1.77 46.08 3.16
N GLY A 775 1.12 45.00 3.61
CA GLY A 775 1.75 43.96 4.45
C GLY A 775 1.71 44.22 5.97
N CYS A 776 1.05 45.30 6.43
CA CYS A 776 0.69 45.44 7.84
C CYS A 776 -0.39 44.40 8.21
N ARG A 777 -0.24 43.71 9.35
CA ARG A 777 -1.18 42.66 9.79
C ARG A 777 -2.21 43.25 10.74
N HIS A 778 -3.49 43.07 10.43
CA HIS A 778 -4.58 43.42 11.34
C HIS A 778 -4.85 42.22 12.25
N LEU A 779 -4.81 42.43 13.56
CA LEU A 779 -4.95 41.39 14.59
C LEU A 779 -5.91 41.83 15.68
N ASN A 780 -6.72 40.90 16.18
CA ASN A 780 -7.52 41.17 17.36
C ASN A 780 -6.63 41.25 18.62
N VAL A 781 -7.02 42.08 19.58
CA VAL A 781 -6.33 42.23 20.88
C VAL A 781 -6.23 40.91 21.67
N THR A 782 -7.15 39.96 21.48
CA THR A 782 -7.05 38.61 22.06
C THR A 782 -5.78 37.85 21.66
N TRP A 783 -5.29 38.02 20.41
CA TRP A 783 -4.04 37.40 19.95
C TRP A 783 -2.83 37.88 20.77
N LEU A 784 -2.83 39.15 21.18
CA LEU A 784 -1.79 39.75 22.03
C LEU A 784 -1.88 39.19 23.46
N GLN A 785 -3.09 39.12 24.03
CA GLN A 785 -3.33 38.56 25.36
C GLN A 785 -2.86 37.10 25.45
N THR A 786 -3.34 36.22 24.56
CA THR A 786 -2.93 34.82 24.53
C THR A 786 -1.43 34.64 24.25
N SER A 787 -0.81 35.52 23.46
CA SER A 787 0.66 35.49 23.26
C SER A 787 1.42 35.79 24.55
N ILE A 788 0.97 36.77 25.34
CA ILE A 788 1.55 37.11 26.65
C ILE A 788 1.32 35.96 27.66
N GLU A 789 0.11 35.42 27.73
CA GLU A 789 -0.26 34.33 28.65
C GLU A 789 0.55 33.05 28.40
N THR A 790 0.73 32.68 27.12
CA THR A 790 1.50 31.49 26.71
C THR A 790 3.02 31.73 26.62
N GLN A 791 3.49 32.96 26.85
CA GLN A 791 4.89 33.39 26.67
C GLN A 791 5.46 33.04 25.27
N SER A 792 4.61 32.97 24.26
CA SER A 792 4.93 32.50 22.91
C SER A 792 4.14 33.28 21.87
N LEU A 793 4.75 33.58 20.71
CA LEU A 793 4.06 34.26 19.61
C LEU A 793 3.01 33.31 19.01
N GLN A 794 1.73 33.63 19.21
CA GLN A 794 0.64 32.85 18.62
C GLN A 794 0.72 32.92 17.08
N PRO A 795 0.37 31.84 16.36
CA PRO A 795 0.37 31.87 14.90
C PRO A 795 -0.57 32.98 14.39
N PHE A 796 -0.15 33.71 13.37
CA PHE A 796 -0.99 34.76 12.78
C PHE A 796 -2.21 34.11 12.09
N PRO A 797 -3.45 34.53 12.40
CA PRO A 797 -4.64 34.00 11.73
C PRO A 797 -4.60 34.21 10.21
N LEU A 798 -5.21 33.30 9.42
CA LEU A 798 -5.19 33.43 7.96
C LEU A 798 -5.81 34.75 7.47
N HIS A 799 -6.85 35.29 8.14
CA HIS A 799 -7.41 36.59 7.78
C HIS A 799 -6.41 37.75 7.94
N ALA A 800 -5.43 37.63 8.85
CA ALA A 800 -4.34 38.60 9.02
C ALA A 800 -3.22 38.47 7.96
N LEU A 801 -3.37 37.55 7.00
CA LEU A 801 -2.44 37.24 5.92
C LEU A 801 -3.05 37.31 4.50
N ILE A 802 -4.37 37.44 4.39
CA ILE A 802 -5.12 37.38 3.11
C ILE A 802 -5.44 38.78 2.56
N LEU A 803 -5.73 38.83 1.25
CA LEU A 803 -5.76 39.99 0.34
C LEU A 803 -4.35 40.53 0.02
N LYS A 804 -3.78 40.05 -1.08
CA LYS A 804 -2.38 40.29 -1.50
C LYS A 804 -2.28 41.39 -2.55
#